data_AF-A0A2C5YJ05-F1
#
_entry.id   AF-A0A2C5YJ05-F1
#
_cell.length_a   1.000
_cell.length_b   1.000
_cell.length_c   1.000
_cell.angle_alpha   90.00
_cell.angle_beta   90.00
_cell.angle_gamma   90.00
#
_symmetry.space_group_name_H-M   'P 1'
#
loop_
_entity.id
_entity.type
_entity.pdbx_description
1 polymer ?
#
loop_
_entity_poly.entity_id
_entity_poly.type
_entity_poly.pdbx_seq_one_letter_code
_entity_poly.pdbx_strand_id
1 'polypeptide(L)'
;MFVAVLMMLLFAERASGSNTSVTLYKRINDFPEVPPARDCFPGSNLRGHGFKHFEWISNIHMAPTDRLARSGAPHYECNDSDQELTDESIQFLKEKDIDNIISVNFEANSPAIKDKLRANGIQYTPLPVKDMASPSLEQIMQAYLAFRSATRGATLVWCGFGHGRSGVIVTAFEMLRAAELQLHHYFNDVDYRKRHIESARQIRTLEKLQDFLIPSYVGLQAGKVKPHADDTQATVKELAAAEEKSSSQLRTVQTELQDVISSLHDLDAALDIQWHLDRVWLDKSLELLSKTQLTEPPSPQALMDSFNDVQDEIGTLIGEQASITDFSYYIPTAADSIKELMRKLKVAARLSLARSKSQKGVTPGQTDLTAQIYAIEDYRKKVHDMFDMLHSQVQKIRTAVEISLKESKGPLRIQALNSDLLKKKNTIDGYASKGMSADAITFYAALQQCEEIANDALETAWTMAKEINDDEELSIQDFSGARRILHEIRIKFAELMAFQAKKYTSNYIKLQWQKEPGSNIDAQQEAHDLQDMAAQIIKPATEIGAYLQDRITTANIISNIFAFAKKNTGSQMIEHDARVGVTTTGTLWLQNKETAKEALHHELDSLMEEISVMKGPTSVLITVASLALQDAQFAQAVFLNVDEAQMDVITWRKEAIREVIDAMDKQLQNEKEQKQELERKEQTEAEGQRLVGDRDKNWKIELAVEIGLAALAAVPKLTTPISEAILWARQAIRIVRFLRNEMRGTVQVAEDLTTEANQVSTQLTDTLKEWKLAAPAATREWAKSKTPAQVIQGLVELKNSGVKPTKPIDELIEELEAIDVPVTVPGNEEDDGHIEKLLEKLESIRVPIGIPKQTRLPELAHLRAPRDYQALRQALRWAASIPHHSSDVEFKKLIEEAAAYLPTDCDIKRTSKAFAIVGQIRRDAVAAA
;
A
#
# COMPACT_ATOMS: atom_id res chain seq x y z
N MET A 1 50.48 -42.11 -10.02
CA MET A 1 49.48 -42.33 -8.95
C MET A 1 49.06 -41.03 -8.28
N PHE A 2 49.99 -40.20 -7.78
CA PHE A 2 49.67 -38.90 -7.17
C PHE A 2 48.92 -37.91 -8.10
N VAL A 3 49.29 -37.84 -9.39
CA VAL A 3 48.61 -37.00 -10.39
C VAL A 3 47.20 -37.53 -10.73
N ALA A 4 46.97 -38.84 -10.63
CA ALA A 4 45.65 -39.43 -10.84
C ALA A 4 44.71 -39.19 -9.65
N VAL A 5 45.26 -39.18 -8.43
CA VAL A 5 44.54 -38.81 -7.20
C VAL A 5 44.22 -37.31 -7.19
N LEU A 6 45.15 -36.46 -7.64
CA LEU A 6 44.91 -35.02 -7.76
C LEU A 6 43.87 -34.69 -8.85
N MET A 7 43.88 -35.40 -9.99
CA MET A 7 42.86 -35.29 -11.03
C MET A 7 41.49 -35.81 -10.57
N MET A 8 41.43 -36.90 -9.79
CA MET A 8 40.17 -37.37 -9.19
C MET A 8 39.64 -36.41 -8.12
N LEU A 9 40.50 -35.80 -7.31
CA LEU A 9 40.09 -34.79 -6.32
C LEU A 9 39.61 -33.51 -7.00
N LEU A 10 40.27 -33.06 -8.07
CA LEU A 10 39.82 -31.92 -8.88
C LEU A 10 38.53 -32.22 -9.67
N PHE A 11 38.27 -33.49 -10.02
CA PHE A 11 36.98 -33.91 -10.60
C PHE A 11 35.88 -34.03 -9.53
N ALA A 12 36.22 -34.46 -8.31
CA ALA A 12 35.29 -34.53 -7.19
C ALA A 12 34.88 -33.13 -6.68
N GLU A 13 35.80 -32.16 -6.62
CA GLU A 13 35.49 -30.74 -6.34
C GLU A 13 34.63 -30.10 -7.43
N ARG A 14 34.74 -30.57 -8.68
CA ARG A 14 33.90 -30.10 -9.80
C ARG A 14 32.53 -30.79 -9.84
N ALA A 15 32.39 -31.94 -9.18
CA ALA A 15 31.13 -32.69 -9.05
C ALA A 15 30.35 -32.32 -7.78
N SER A 16 31.00 -31.78 -6.73
CA SER A 16 30.29 -31.17 -5.59
C SER A 16 29.74 -29.79 -6.00
N GLY A 17 28.48 -29.76 -6.42
CA GLY A 17 27.80 -28.61 -7.03
C GLY A 17 27.60 -27.35 -6.17
N SER A 18 28.67 -26.67 -5.74
CA SER A 18 28.57 -25.38 -5.05
C SER A 18 28.80 -24.15 -5.94
N ASN A 19 29.46 -24.28 -7.10
CA ASN A 19 29.76 -23.15 -7.99
C ASN A 19 28.68 -22.83 -9.06
N THR A 20 27.73 -23.75 -9.30
CA THR A 20 26.56 -23.48 -10.17
C THR A 20 25.58 -22.52 -9.52
N SER A 21 25.38 -22.61 -8.20
CA SER A 21 24.52 -21.69 -7.44
C SER A 21 24.97 -20.23 -7.59
N VAL A 22 26.27 -19.93 -7.40
CA VAL A 22 26.80 -18.55 -7.48
C VAL A 22 26.69 -17.95 -8.89
N THR A 23 26.72 -18.77 -9.94
CA THR A 23 26.57 -18.30 -11.33
C THR A 23 25.11 -18.14 -11.77
N LEU A 24 24.18 -18.90 -11.19
CA LEU A 24 22.72 -18.74 -11.36
C LEU A 24 22.21 -17.48 -10.65
N TYR A 25 22.58 -17.26 -9.39
CA TYR A 25 22.20 -16.05 -8.63
C TYR A 25 22.65 -14.75 -9.30
N LYS A 26 23.77 -14.77 -10.03
CA LYS A 26 24.27 -13.58 -10.73
C LYS A 26 23.42 -13.19 -11.95
N ARG A 27 22.63 -14.10 -12.52
CA ARG A 27 21.83 -13.89 -13.75
C ARG A 27 20.38 -13.52 -13.50
N ILE A 28 19.78 -13.98 -12.39
CA ILE A 28 18.45 -13.53 -11.95
C ILE A 28 18.41 -12.00 -11.81
N ASN A 29 19.53 -11.39 -11.43
CA ASN A 29 19.69 -9.94 -11.28
C ASN A 29 19.57 -9.14 -12.60
N ASP A 30 19.60 -9.81 -13.76
CA ASP A 30 19.45 -9.16 -15.08
C ASP A 30 17.98 -8.95 -15.48
N PHE A 31 17.04 -9.42 -14.65
CA PHE A 31 15.61 -9.14 -14.78
C PHE A 31 15.16 -8.22 -13.63
N PRO A 32 14.29 -7.24 -13.90
CA PRO A 32 13.82 -6.35 -12.86
C PRO A 32 12.91 -7.11 -11.88
N GLU A 33 12.87 -6.69 -10.61
CA GLU A 33 11.95 -7.27 -9.62
C GLU A 33 10.48 -7.02 -9.97
N VAL A 34 10.20 -5.87 -10.60
CA VAL A 34 8.89 -5.50 -11.13
C VAL A 34 8.98 -5.42 -12.65
N PRO A 35 8.03 -5.98 -13.40
CA PRO A 35 7.98 -5.84 -14.86
C PRO A 35 8.10 -4.37 -15.30
N PRO A 36 8.72 -4.09 -16.45
CA PRO A 36 8.77 -2.74 -16.99
C PRO A 36 7.36 -2.23 -17.27
N ALA A 37 7.12 -0.93 -17.05
CA ALA A 37 5.86 -0.29 -17.42
C ALA A 37 5.64 -0.47 -18.93
N ARG A 38 4.43 -0.85 -19.31
CA ARG A 38 4.08 -1.10 -20.72
C ARG A 38 3.48 0.17 -21.30
N ASP A 39 3.94 0.55 -22.49
CA ASP A 39 3.30 1.61 -23.28
C ASP A 39 1.92 1.14 -23.70
N CYS A 40 0.93 1.60 -22.97
CA CYS A 40 -0.43 1.13 -23.07
C CYS A 40 -1.30 2.34 -23.40
N PHE A 41 -1.84 2.36 -24.63
CA PHE A 41 -2.57 3.49 -25.19
C PHE A 41 -4.09 3.20 -25.13
N PRO A 42 -4.81 3.69 -24.10
CA PRO A 42 -6.26 3.57 -24.04
C PRO A 42 -6.92 4.32 -25.21
N GLY A 43 -8.03 3.81 -25.74
CA GLY A 43 -8.79 4.46 -26.82
C GLY A 43 -8.39 4.08 -28.25
N SER A 44 -7.49 3.12 -28.45
CA SER A 44 -7.41 2.46 -29.76
C SER A 44 -8.66 1.60 -29.93
N ASN A 45 -9.73 2.10 -30.57
CA ASN A 45 -10.93 1.32 -30.92
C ASN A 45 -10.50 -0.01 -31.55
N LEU A 46 -10.44 -1.09 -30.77
CA LEU A 46 -10.00 -2.39 -31.25
C LEU A 46 -11.12 -3.01 -32.06
N ARG A 47 -11.18 -2.65 -33.34
CA ARG A 47 -12.10 -3.25 -34.30
C ARG A 47 -11.70 -4.71 -34.53
N GLY A 48 -12.70 -5.59 -34.63
CA GLY A 48 -12.50 -7.00 -34.98
C GLY A 48 -12.52 -7.92 -33.76
N HIS A 49 -11.59 -8.87 -33.70
CA HIS A 49 -11.63 -9.97 -32.72
C HIS A 49 -11.03 -9.63 -31.34
N GLY A 50 -10.39 -8.48 -31.17
CA GLY A 50 -9.88 -8.00 -29.88
C GLY A 50 -8.58 -8.65 -29.35
N PHE A 51 -8.21 -9.87 -29.79
CA PHE A 51 -6.97 -10.54 -29.33
C PHE A 51 -5.67 -9.89 -29.86
N LYS A 52 -5.00 -9.09 -29.03
CA LYS A 52 -3.63 -8.59 -29.29
C LYS A 52 -2.57 -9.66 -28.97
N HIS A 53 -1.38 -9.51 -29.55
CA HIS A 53 -0.21 -10.36 -29.29
C HIS A 53 -0.46 -11.87 -29.47
N PHE A 54 -1.43 -12.24 -30.31
CA PHE A 54 -1.70 -13.63 -30.60
C PHE A 54 -0.49 -14.28 -31.30
N GLU A 55 0.03 -15.36 -30.72
CA GLU A 55 1.19 -16.08 -31.24
C GLU A 55 1.06 -17.59 -30.99
N TRP A 56 1.40 -18.38 -32.00
CA TRP A 56 1.59 -19.83 -31.86
C TRP A 56 2.96 -20.13 -31.25
N ILE A 57 3.00 -20.99 -30.24
CA ILE A 57 4.24 -21.39 -29.57
C ILE A 57 4.96 -22.45 -30.40
N SER A 58 6.22 -22.16 -30.77
CA SER A 58 7.05 -23.04 -31.62
C SER A 58 7.30 -24.42 -30.99
N ASN A 59 7.13 -25.48 -31.79
CA ASN A 59 7.04 -26.88 -31.38
C ASN A 59 8.39 -27.62 -31.15
N ILE A 60 9.40 -27.00 -30.53
CA ILE A 60 10.69 -27.70 -30.30
C ILE A 60 10.73 -28.49 -28.98
N HIS A 61 9.90 -28.12 -28.00
CA HIS A 61 9.82 -28.77 -26.68
C HIS A 61 8.45 -29.43 -26.42
N MET A 62 7.58 -29.45 -27.43
CA MET A 62 6.22 -29.97 -27.36
C MET A 62 6.10 -31.22 -28.25
N ALA A 63 5.03 -32.00 -28.10
CA ALA A 63 4.77 -33.07 -29.07
C ALA A 63 4.20 -32.51 -30.38
N PRO A 64 4.38 -33.20 -31.52
CA PRO A 64 3.84 -32.75 -32.81
C PRO A 64 2.32 -32.49 -32.82
N THR A 65 1.58 -33.19 -31.95
CA THR A 65 0.12 -33.06 -31.79
C THR A 65 -0.29 -31.93 -30.86
N ASP A 66 0.63 -31.41 -30.05
CA ASP A 66 0.34 -30.36 -29.10
C ASP A 66 0.20 -29.02 -29.85
N ARG A 67 -0.91 -28.32 -29.63
CA ARG A 67 -1.19 -27.01 -30.22
C ARG A 67 -1.41 -25.99 -29.12
N LEU A 68 -0.46 -25.08 -28.95
CA LEU A 68 -0.44 -24.07 -27.89
C LEU A 68 -0.26 -22.68 -28.49
N ALA A 69 -1.10 -21.75 -28.09
CA ALA A 69 -1.01 -20.34 -28.42
C ALA A 69 -1.02 -19.47 -27.16
N ARG A 70 -0.57 -18.24 -27.29
CA ARG A 70 -0.75 -17.18 -26.29
C ARG A 70 -1.34 -15.92 -26.90
N SER A 71 -1.97 -15.08 -26.08
CA SER A 71 -2.41 -13.73 -26.47
C SER A 71 -2.61 -12.83 -25.25
N GLY A 72 -2.86 -11.55 -25.48
CA GLY A 72 -3.55 -10.70 -24.50
C GLY A 72 -5.03 -11.04 -24.41
N ALA A 73 -5.69 -10.48 -23.40
CA ALA A 73 -7.12 -10.59 -23.20
C ALA A 73 -7.86 -9.89 -24.36
N PRO A 74 -9.06 -10.36 -24.74
CA PRO A 74 -9.78 -9.78 -25.87
C PRO A 74 -10.20 -8.35 -25.55
N HIS A 75 -9.89 -7.41 -26.44
CA HIS A 75 -10.18 -5.97 -26.25
C HIS A 75 -9.50 -5.36 -25.01
N TYR A 76 -8.32 -5.84 -24.65
CA TYR A 76 -7.53 -5.26 -23.56
C TYR A 76 -7.09 -3.81 -23.84
N GLU A 77 -7.47 -2.91 -22.94
CA GLU A 77 -7.20 -1.46 -22.94
C GLU A 77 -6.47 -0.98 -21.67
N CYS A 78 -5.51 -1.80 -21.22
CA CYS A 78 -4.54 -1.47 -20.15
C CYS A 78 -5.02 -1.72 -18.73
N ASN A 79 -6.25 -2.17 -18.55
CA ASN A 79 -6.74 -2.73 -17.30
C ASN A 79 -7.06 -4.22 -17.46
N ASP A 80 -6.74 -5.02 -16.45
CA ASP A 80 -7.07 -6.46 -16.45
C ASP A 80 -8.58 -6.71 -16.55
N SER A 81 -9.42 -5.74 -16.15
CA SER A 81 -10.87 -5.74 -16.35
C SER A 81 -11.32 -5.50 -17.79
N ASP A 82 -10.45 -5.01 -18.66
CA ASP A 82 -10.72 -4.81 -20.09
C ASP A 82 -10.59 -6.15 -20.82
N GLN A 83 -11.67 -6.92 -20.86
CA GLN A 83 -11.66 -8.26 -21.46
C GLN A 83 -13.01 -8.62 -22.10
N GLU A 84 -13.52 -7.73 -22.96
CA GLU A 84 -14.78 -7.98 -23.65
C GLU A 84 -14.65 -9.09 -24.70
N LEU A 85 -15.46 -10.14 -24.58
CA LEU A 85 -15.60 -11.16 -25.63
C LEU A 85 -16.76 -10.81 -26.55
N THR A 86 -16.47 -10.43 -27.80
CA THR A 86 -17.49 -10.20 -28.84
C THR A 86 -17.78 -11.48 -29.62
N ASP A 87 -18.75 -11.44 -30.53
CA ASP A 87 -19.05 -12.61 -31.39
C ASP A 87 -17.94 -12.82 -32.43
N GLU A 88 -17.29 -11.74 -32.87
CA GLU A 88 -16.08 -11.76 -33.69
C GLU A 88 -14.89 -12.39 -32.93
N SER A 89 -14.74 -12.13 -31.63
CA SER A 89 -13.74 -12.81 -30.79
C SER A 89 -13.98 -14.33 -30.79
N ILE A 90 -15.23 -14.77 -30.62
CA ILE A 90 -15.60 -16.19 -30.63
C ILE A 90 -15.35 -16.80 -32.01
N GLN A 91 -15.71 -16.11 -33.08
CA GLN A 91 -15.46 -16.57 -34.45
C GLN A 91 -13.96 -16.76 -34.69
N PHE A 92 -13.13 -15.80 -34.27
CA PHE A 92 -11.68 -15.92 -34.37
C PHE A 92 -11.15 -17.16 -33.64
N LEU A 93 -11.61 -17.42 -32.41
CA LEU A 93 -11.20 -18.60 -31.65
C LEU A 93 -11.54 -19.90 -32.39
N LYS A 94 -12.75 -20.01 -32.95
CA LYS A 94 -13.17 -21.17 -33.77
C LYS A 94 -12.34 -21.32 -35.04
N GLU A 95 -12.05 -20.22 -35.74
CA GLU A 95 -11.21 -20.22 -36.95
C GLU A 95 -9.77 -20.66 -36.67
N LYS A 96 -9.25 -20.37 -35.47
CA LYS A 96 -7.94 -20.85 -35.01
C LYS A 96 -7.98 -22.26 -34.42
N ASP A 97 -9.15 -22.89 -34.39
CA ASP A 97 -9.39 -24.21 -33.79
C ASP A 97 -8.99 -24.23 -32.31
N ILE A 98 -9.33 -23.16 -31.59
CA ILE A 98 -9.11 -23.02 -30.14
C ILE A 98 -10.39 -23.46 -29.43
N ASP A 99 -10.31 -24.59 -28.74
CA ASP A 99 -11.41 -25.19 -27.97
C ASP A 99 -11.15 -25.21 -26.46
N ASN A 100 -9.97 -24.75 -26.03
CA ASN A 100 -9.58 -24.63 -24.63
C ASN A 100 -8.85 -23.31 -24.37
N ILE A 101 -9.24 -22.62 -23.29
CA ILE A 101 -8.67 -21.34 -22.89
C ILE A 101 -8.27 -21.39 -21.43
N ILE A 102 -7.07 -20.93 -21.14
CA ILE A 102 -6.54 -20.77 -19.79
C ILE A 102 -6.25 -19.30 -19.56
N SER A 103 -7.02 -18.67 -18.66
CA SER A 103 -6.84 -17.26 -18.33
C SER A 103 -6.06 -17.14 -17.02
N VAL A 104 -4.90 -16.48 -17.11
CA VAL A 104 -4.10 -16.01 -15.97
C VAL A 104 -4.19 -14.50 -15.79
N ASN A 105 -5.34 -13.92 -16.15
CA ASN A 105 -5.70 -12.52 -15.86
C ASN A 105 -6.19 -12.40 -14.39
N PHE A 106 -5.99 -11.26 -13.73
CA PHE A 106 -6.54 -11.01 -12.39
C PHE A 106 -8.07 -11.20 -12.36
N GLU A 107 -8.75 -10.71 -13.40
CA GLU A 107 -10.20 -10.79 -13.57
C GLU A 107 -10.65 -12.09 -14.29
N ALA A 108 -9.83 -13.16 -14.26
CA ALA A 108 -10.15 -14.42 -14.94
C ALA A 108 -11.49 -15.03 -14.53
N ASN A 109 -12.04 -14.64 -13.37
CA ASN A 109 -13.29 -15.19 -12.84
C ASN A 109 -14.58 -14.56 -13.39
N SER A 110 -14.50 -13.59 -14.30
CA SER A 110 -15.65 -12.93 -14.94
C SER A 110 -16.75 -13.92 -15.39
N PRO A 111 -17.98 -13.82 -14.82
CA PRO A 111 -19.10 -14.68 -15.23
C PRO A 111 -19.46 -14.53 -16.71
N ALA A 112 -19.44 -13.30 -17.24
CA ALA A 112 -19.77 -13.03 -18.63
C ALA A 112 -18.87 -13.79 -19.62
N ILE A 113 -17.57 -13.84 -19.33
CA ILE A 113 -16.59 -14.59 -20.14
C ILE A 113 -16.86 -16.10 -20.04
N LYS A 114 -17.04 -16.61 -18.82
CA LYS A 114 -17.31 -18.03 -18.56
C LYS A 114 -18.54 -18.51 -19.33
N ASP A 115 -19.63 -17.76 -19.27
CA ASP A 115 -20.89 -18.13 -19.91
C ASP A 115 -20.79 -18.03 -21.43
N LYS A 116 -20.14 -16.99 -21.96
CA LYS A 116 -19.98 -16.81 -23.41
C LYS A 116 -19.10 -17.88 -24.05
N LEU A 117 -18.00 -18.28 -23.41
CA LEU A 117 -17.15 -19.38 -23.87
C LEU A 117 -17.86 -20.73 -23.77
N ARG A 118 -18.54 -20.99 -22.64
CA ARG A 118 -19.33 -22.22 -22.44
C ARG A 118 -20.43 -22.38 -23.48
N ALA A 119 -21.17 -21.31 -23.78
CA ALA A 119 -22.23 -21.31 -24.80
C ALA A 119 -21.70 -21.65 -26.20
N ASN A 120 -20.39 -21.49 -26.42
CA ASN A 120 -19.72 -21.78 -27.69
C ASN A 120 -18.90 -23.08 -27.68
N GLY A 121 -19.03 -23.90 -26.64
CA GLY A 121 -18.34 -25.17 -26.52
C GLY A 121 -16.83 -25.05 -26.30
N ILE A 122 -16.35 -23.89 -25.83
CA ILE A 122 -14.95 -23.64 -25.53
C ILE A 122 -14.72 -23.85 -24.04
N GLN A 123 -13.81 -24.74 -23.68
CA GLN A 123 -13.42 -24.99 -22.29
C GLN A 123 -12.67 -23.78 -21.74
N TYR A 124 -12.91 -23.45 -20.48
CA TYR A 124 -12.31 -22.29 -19.84
C TYR A 124 -11.82 -22.61 -18.43
N THR A 125 -10.53 -22.41 -18.20
CA THR A 125 -9.88 -22.58 -16.89
C THR A 125 -9.47 -21.20 -16.35
N PRO A 126 -10.25 -20.62 -15.42
CA PRO A 126 -9.92 -19.35 -14.79
C PRO A 126 -8.88 -19.54 -13.69
N LEU A 127 -7.74 -18.89 -13.79
CA LEU A 127 -6.68 -18.90 -12.79
C LEU A 127 -6.34 -17.45 -12.44
N PRO A 128 -7.09 -16.81 -11.51
CA PRO A 128 -6.83 -15.42 -11.17
C PRO A 128 -5.40 -15.28 -10.64
N VAL A 129 -4.60 -14.49 -11.34
CA VAL A 129 -3.23 -14.16 -10.94
C VAL A 129 -3.13 -12.65 -10.95
N LYS A 130 -2.85 -12.08 -9.78
CA LYS A 130 -2.65 -10.64 -9.58
C LYS A 130 -1.67 -10.09 -10.62
N ASP A 131 -1.95 -8.88 -11.11
CA ASP A 131 -1.07 -8.29 -12.11
C ASP A 131 0.37 -8.16 -11.60
N MET A 132 1.32 -8.34 -12.51
CA MET A 132 2.76 -8.39 -12.24
C MET A 132 3.23 -9.50 -11.28
N ALA A 133 2.33 -10.34 -10.76
CA ALA A 133 2.70 -11.53 -9.99
C ALA A 133 3.08 -12.70 -10.91
N SER A 134 3.60 -13.77 -10.30
CA SER A 134 3.81 -15.06 -10.96
C SER A 134 2.69 -16.01 -10.51
N PRO A 135 2.11 -16.82 -11.42
CA PRO A 135 1.27 -17.96 -11.02
C PRO A 135 2.02 -18.84 -10.01
N SER A 136 1.30 -19.41 -9.04
CA SER A 136 1.88 -20.43 -8.14
C SER A 136 2.17 -21.73 -8.89
N LEU A 137 3.01 -22.61 -8.32
CA LEU A 137 3.26 -23.93 -8.91
C LEU A 137 1.99 -24.79 -8.99
N GLU A 138 1.10 -24.67 -8.00
CA GLU A 138 -0.21 -25.32 -8.02
C GLU A 138 -1.07 -24.82 -9.19
N GLN A 139 -1.13 -23.49 -9.40
CA GLN A 139 -1.84 -22.92 -10.54
C GLN A 139 -1.21 -23.34 -11.88
N ILE A 140 0.12 -23.43 -11.95
CA ILE A 140 0.84 -23.95 -13.13
C ILE A 140 0.42 -25.39 -13.42
N MET A 141 0.36 -26.25 -12.40
CA MET A 141 -0.05 -27.64 -12.56
C MET A 141 -1.53 -27.75 -12.93
N GLN A 142 -2.41 -26.95 -12.34
CA GLN A 142 -3.81 -26.88 -12.72
C GLN A 142 -3.98 -26.46 -14.19
N ALA A 143 -3.27 -25.42 -14.62
CA ALA A 143 -3.22 -24.99 -16.02
C ALA A 143 -2.74 -26.13 -16.93
N TYR A 144 -1.68 -26.81 -16.51
CA TYR A 144 -1.06 -27.87 -17.30
C TYR A 144 -1.98 -29.08 -17.46
N LEU A 145 -2.67 -29.49 -16.40
CA LEU A 145 -3.67 -30.57 -16.45
C LEU A 145 -4.84 -30.20 -17.39
N ALA A 146 -5.30 -28.95 -17.36
CA ALA A 146 -6.31 -28.46 -18.29
C ALA A 146 -5.80 -28.45 -19.75
N PHE A 147 -4.53 -28.11 -19.98
CA PHE A 147 -3.91 -28.22 -21.28
C PHE A 147 -3.81 -29.68 -21.76
N ARG A 148 -3.46 -30.62 -20.88
CA ARG A 148 -3.34 -32.05 -21.22
C ARG A 148 -4.68 -32.74 -21.47
N SER A 149 -5.77 -32.26 -20.87
CA SER A 149 -7.11 -32.80 -21.10
C SER A 149 -7.73 -32.34 -22.42
N ALA A 150 -7.26 -31.21 -22.98
CA ALA A 150 -7.63 -30.73 -24.30
C ALA A 150 -6.99 -31.60 -25.40
N THR A 151 -7.77 -32.54 -25.96
CA THR A 151 -7.29 -33.54 -26.92
C THR A 151 -7.74 -33.30 -28.36
N ARG A 152 -8.62 -32.33 -28.61
CA ARG A 152 -9.28 -32.14 -29.93
C ARG A 152 -8.83 -30.87 -30.65
N GLY A 153 -8.72 -29.74 -29.96
CA GLY A 153 -8.25 -28.48 -30.52
C GLY A 153 -7.01 -27.92 -29.83
N ALA A 154 -6.76 -26.64 -30.11
CA ALA A 154 -5.66 -25.87 -29.56
C ALA A 154 -6.03 -25.23 -28.22
N THR A 155 -5.02 -25.08 -27.36
CA THR A 155 -5.15 -24.31 -26.12
C THR A 155 -4.59 -22.90 -26.31
N LEU A 156 -5.34 -21.90 -25.86
CA LEU A 156 -4.89 -20.51 -25.77
C LEU A 156 -4.66 -20.10 -24.31
N VAL A 157 -3.50 -19.54 -24.01
CA VAL A 157 -3.19 -18.95 -22.71
C VAL A 157 -3.21 -17.43 -22.82
N TRP A 158 -3.94 -16.73 -21.95
CA TRP A 158 -3.92 -15.26 -21.94
C TRP A 158 -3.83 -14.66 -20.53
N CYS A 159 -3.35 -13.43 -20.46
CA CYS A 159 -3.46 -12.49 -19.33
C CYS A 159 -3.91 -11.15 -19.91
N GLY A 160 -3.91 -10.03 -19.16
CA GLY A 160 -4.26 -8.72 -19.74
C GLY A 160 -3.52 -8.43 -21.06
N PHE A 161 -2.18 -8.36 -21.01
CA PHE A 161 -1.37 -8.00 -22.17
C PHE A 161 -0.88 -9.18 -23.02
N GLY A 162 -0.78 -10.39 -22.43
CA GLY A 162 -0.24 -11.60 -23.09
C GLY A 162 1.24 -11.88 -22.87
N HIS A 163 1.91 -11.05 -22.05
CA HIS A 163 3.29 -11.26 -21.58
C HIS A 163 3.31 -11.52 -20.06
N GLY A 164 4.50 -11.79 -19.48
CA GLY A 164 4.67 -12.01 -18.05
C GLY A 164 3.98 -13.29 -17.59
N ARG A 165 2.76 -13.17 -17.04
CA ARG A 165 1.93 -14.28 -16.53
C ARG A 165 1.67 -15.35 -17.60
N SER A 166 1.28 -14.96 -18.82
CA SER A 166 1.11 -15.90 -19.93
C SER A 166 2.43 -16.53 -20.36
N GLY A 167 3.51 -15.75 -20.33
CA GLY A 167 4.87 -16.24 -20.61
C GLY A 167 5.28 -17.34 -19.63
N VAL A 168 5.00 -17.17 -18.33
CA VAL A 168 5.29 -18.17 -17.30
C VAL A 168 4.56 -19.46 -17.58
N ILE A 169 3.24 -19.41 -17.80
CA ILE A 169 2.45 -20.63 -18.07
C ILE A 169 2.93 -21.35 -19.33
N VAL A 170 3.16 -20.62 -20.42
CA VAL A 170 3.67 -21.23 -21.67
C VAL A 170 5.02 -21.89 -21.46
N THR A 171 5.95 -21.20 -20.79
CA THR A 171 7.29 -21.75 -20.52
C THR A 171 7.21 -22.98 -19.62
N ALA A 172 6.35 -22.95 -18.60
CA ALA A 172 6.11 -24.08 -17.73
C ALA A 172 5.54 -25.29 -18.48
N PHE A 173 4.65 -25.07 -19.47
CA PHE A 173 4.14 -26.15 -20.32
C PHE A 173 5.25 -26.77 -21.17
N GLU A 174 6.12 -25.95 -21.75
CA GLU A 174 7.28 -26.45 -22.51
C GLU A 174 8.23 -27.25 -21.60
N MET A 175 8.48 -26.80 -20.37
CA MET A 175 9.28 -27.53 -19.37
C MET A 175 8.67 -28.89 -19.01
N LEU A 176 7.39 -28.91 -18.64
CA LEU A 176 6.67 -30.12 -18.26
C LEU A 176 6.57 -31.11 -19.43
N ARG A 177 6.30 -30.62 -20.64
CA ARG A 177 6.27 -31.48 -21.85
C ARG A 177 7.64 -32.00 -22.23
N ALA A 178 8.68 -31.18 -22.14
CA ALA A 178 10.05 -31.64 -22.33
C ALA A 178 10.39 -32.78 -21.37
N ALA A 179 10.06 -32.64 -20.08
CA ALA A 179 10.25 -33.69 -19.07
C ALA A 179 9.45 -34.96 -19.39
N GLU A 180 8.16 -34.85 -19.71
CA GLU A 180 7.33 -36.00 -20.11
C GLU A 180 7.86 -36.73 -21.34
N LEU A 181 8.44 -35.99 -22.29
CA LEU A 181 9.05 -36.53 -23.52
C LEU A 181 10.48 -37.02 -23.32
N GLN A 182 11.07 -36.79 -22.14
CA GLN A 182 12.49 -37.05 -21.82
C GLN A 182 13.43 -36.26 -22.75
N LEU A 183 13.07 -35.03 -23.08
CA LEU A 183 13.92 -34.08 -23.79
C LEU A 183 14.79 -33.37 -22.77
N HIS A 184 16.10 -33.58 -22.82
CA HIS A 184 17.03 -32.85 -21.97
C HIS A 184 17.16 -31.41 -22.47
N HIS A 185 16.42 -30.50 -21.85
CA HIS A 185 16.55 -29.07 -22.09
C HIS A 185 16.48 -28.32 -20.76
N TYR A 186 17.48 -27.47 -20.53
CA TYR A 186 17.53 -26.57 -19.40
C TYR A 186 17.26 -25.16 -19.92
N PHE A 187 16.13 -24.59 -19.51
CA PHE A 187 15.72 -23.25 -19.89
C PHE A 187 16.60 -22.22 -19.17
N ASN A 188 17.03 -21.22 -19.92
CA ASN A 188 17.88 -20.13 -19.45
C ASN A 188 17.30 -18.76 -19.85
N ASP A 189 18.02 -17.69 -19.55
CA ASP A 189 17.60 -16.31 -19.80
C ASP A 189 17.18 -16.03 -21.24
N VAL A 190 17.80 -16.67 -22.23
CA VAL A 190 17.45 -16.51 -23.64
C VAL A 190 16.06 -17.08 -23.90
N ASP A 191 15.76 -18.24 -23.32
CA ASP A 191 14.45 -18.88 -23.43
C ASP A 191 13.38 -18.05 -22.71
N TYR A 192 13.68 -17.54 -21.51
CA TYR A 192 12.79 -16.66 -20.75
C TYR A 192 12.46 -15.36 -21.49
N ARG A 193 13.45 -14.68 -22.08
CA ARG A 193 13.21 -13.46 -22.88
C ARG A 193 12.39 -13.75 -24.12
N LYS A 194 12.67 -14.87 -24.80
CA LYS A 194 11.90 -15.32 -25.97
C LYS A 194 10.42 -15.57 -25.62
N ARG A 195 10.15 -16.01 -24.40
CA ARG A 195 8.78 -16.22 -23.88
C ARG A 195 8.20 -15.01 -23.15
N HIS A 196 8.82 -13.84 -23.27
CA HIS A 196 8.35 -12.59 -22.67
C HIS A 196 8.10 -12.72 -21.16
N ILE A 197 9.02 -13.40 -20.46
CA ILE A 197 9.12 -13.31 -19.00
C ILE A 197 9.69 -11.93 -18.65
N GLU A 198 9.11 -11.28 -17.65
CA GLU A 198 9.31 -9.85 -17.42
C GLU A 198 9.94 -9.54 -16.06
N SER A 199 9.89 -10.45 -15.08
CA SER A 199 10.44 -10.20 -13.75
C SER A 199 11.25 -11.34 -13.16
N ALA A 200 12.16 -10.97 -12.25
CA ALA A 200 12.95 -11.92 -11.47
C ALA A 200 12.05 -12.87 -10.65
N ARG A 201 10.91 -12.39 -10.14
CA ARG A 201 9.93 -13.22 -9.43
C ARG A 201 9.38 -14.35 -10.30
N GLN A 202 9.05 -14.06 -11.56
CA GLN A 202 8.55 -15.05 -12.51
C GLN A 202 9.62 -16.12 -12.83
N ILE A 203 10.88 -15.69 -12.98
CA ILE A 203 12.01 -16.60 -13.20
C ILE A 203 12.21 -17.51 -12.00
N ARG A 204 12.20 -16.99 -10.77
CA ARG A 204 12.33 -17.81 -9.56
C ARG A 204 11.28 -18.93 -9.50
N THR A 205 10.04 -18.66 -9.94
CA THR A 205 9.01 -19.71 -10.05
C THR A 205 9.37 -20.77 -11.10
N LEU A 206 9.86 -20.36 -12.27
CA LEU A 206 10.23 -21.27 -13.35
C LEU A 206 11.49 -22.09 -13.05
N GLU A 207 12.50 -21.49 -12.41
CA GLU A 207 13.70 -22.20 -11.95
C GLU A 207 13.34 -23.25 -10.90
N LYS A 208 12.45 -22.88 -9.97
CA LYS A 208 11.94 -23.82 -8.97
C LYS A 208 11.17 -24.98 -9.60
N LEU A 209 10.33 -24.71 -10.61
CA LEU A 209 9.70 -25.76 -11.39
C LEU A 209 10.76 -26.66 -12.05
N GLN A 210 11.76 -26.07 -12.71
CA GLN A 210 12.83 -26.80 -13.37
C GLN A 210 13.62 -27.70 -12.41
N ASP A 211 13.90 -27.22 -11.19
CA ASP A 211 14.51 -28.03 -10.13
C ASP A 211 13.57 -29.18 -9.70
N PHE A 212 12.27 -28.93 -9.60
CA PHE A 212 11.27 -29.94 -9.26
C PHE A 212 11.04 -30.97 -10.36
N LEU A 213 11.49 -30.74 -11.60
CA LEU A 213 11.50 -31.75 -12.66
C LEU A 213 12.66 -32.75 -12.50
N ILE A 214 13.59 -32.50 -11.57
CA ILE A 214 14.75 -33.37 -11.29
C ILE A 214 14.43 -34.25 -10.07
N PRO A 215 14.19 -35.57 -10.25
CA PRO A 215 13.78 -36.45 -9.14
C PRO A 215 14.76 -36.45 -7.95
N SER A 216 16.07 -36.39 -8.21
CA SER A 216 17.09 -36.37 -7.16
C SER A 216 17.08 -35.07 -6.35
N TYR A 217 16.68 -33.95 -6.95
CA TYR A 217 16.48 -32.69 -6.21
C TYR A 217 15.28 -32.79 -5.28
N VAL A 218 14.15 -33.34 -5.76
CA VAL A 218 12.96 -33.55 -4.93
C VAL A 218 13.25 -34.50 -3.76
N GLY A 219 13.98 -35.59 -4.01
CA GLY A 219 14.48 -36.47 -2.96
C GLY A 219 15.32 -35.72 -1.92
N LEU A 220 16.26 -34.88 -2.35
CA LEU A 220 17.08 -34.06 -1.44
C LEU A 220 16.23 -33.09 -0.60
N GLN A 221 15.20 -32.47 -1.17
CA GLN A 221 14.30 -31.57 -0.42
C GLN A 221 13.47 -32.34 0.61
N ALA A 222 12.94 -33.51 0.23
CA ALA A 222 12.23 -34.40 1.16
C ALA A 222 13.12 -34.81 2.34
N GLY A 223 14.39 -35.13 2.08
CA GLY A 223 15.36 -35.49 3.12
C GLY A 223 15.75 -34.33 4.06
N LYS A 224 15.62 -33.07 3.61
CA LYS A 224 16.00 -31.88 4.40
C LYS A 224 14.85 -31.30 5.23
N VAL A 225 13.63 -31.33 4.70
CA VAL A 225 12.52 -30.57 5.30
C VAL A 225 12.13 -31.10 6.67
N LYS A 226 12.18 -32.43 6.87
CA LYS A 226 11.79 -33.03 8.16
C LYS A 226 12.78 -32.72 9.28
N PRO A 227 14.10 -32.95 9.13
CA PRO A 227 15.07 -32.54 10.14
C PRO A 227 14.93 -31.05 10.50
N HIS A 228 14.76 -30.18 9.49
CA HIS A 228 14.60 -28.75 9.73
C HIS A 228 13.30 -28.42 10.50
N ALA A 229 12.19 -29.09 10.17
CA ALA A 229 10.93 -28.93 10.89
C ALA A 229 11.02 -29.45 12.34
N ASP A 230 11.63 -30.62 12.54
CA ASP A 230 11.81 -31.23 13.86
C ASP A 230 12.71 -30.35 14.75
N ASP A 231 13.83 -29.84 14.21
CA ASP A 231 14.75 -28.92 14.89
C ASP A 231 14.03 -27.63 15.29
N THR A 232 13.30 -27.01 14.36
CA THR A 232 12.55 -25.77 14.59
C THR A 232 11.47 -25.97 15.67
N GLN A 233 10.73 -27.08 15.61
CA GLN A 233 9.72 -27.42 16.64
C GLN A 233 10.36 -27.66 18.01
N ALA A 234 11.55 -28.28 18.07
CA ALA A 234 12.29 -28.43 19.32
C ALA A 234 12.67 -27.07 19.89
N THR A 235 13.19 -26.15 19.06
CA THR A 235 13.51 -24.78 19.48
C THR A 235 12.26 -24.01 19.95
N VAL A 236 11.10 -24.19 19.30
CA VAL A 236 9.83 -23.61 19.76
C VAL A 236 9.46 -24.14 21.15
N LYS A 237 9.60 -25.45 21.41
CA LYS A 237 9.29 -26.05 22.72
C LYS A 237 10.25 -25.57 23.80
N GLU A 238 11.54 -25.48 23.50
CA GLU A 238 12.55 -24.94 24.41
C GLU A 238 12.26 -23.47 24.75
N LEU A 239 11.96 -22.65 23.74
CA LEU A 239 11.54 -21.26 23.95
C LEU A 239 10.21 -21.15 24.66
N ALA A 240 9.27 -22.06 24.44
CA ALA A 240 8.00 -22.07 25.17
C ALA A 240 8.22 -22.29 26.67
N ALA A 241 9.18 -23.15 27.04
CA ALA A 241 9.53 -23.50 28.42
C ALA A 241 10.43 -22.48 29.15
N ALA A 242 11.11 -21.58 28.45
CA ALA A 242 11.98 -20.57 29.06
C ALA A 242 11.18 -19.47 29.80
N GLU A 243 11.59 -19.10 31.02
CA GLU A 243 10.93 -18.05 31.83
C GLU A 243 11.18 -16.63 31.29
N GLU A 244 12.37 -16.36 30.76
CA GLU A 244 12.72 -15.10 30.10
C GLU A 244 13.08 -15.34 28.64
N LYS A 245 12.40 -14.65 27.72
CA LYS A 245 12.56 -14.82 26.27
C LYS A 245 12.97 -13.49 25.65
N SER A 246 14.13 -13.46 24.99
CA SER A 246 14.52 -12.26 24.25
C SER A 246 13.69 -12.12 22.98
N SER A 247 13.24 -10.89 22.67
CA SER A 247 12.45 -10.59 21.47
C SER A 247 13.15 -10.94 20.15
N SER A 248 14.48 -11.06 20.14
CA SER A 248 15.27 -11.50 18.99
C SER A 248 15.23 -13.02 18.77
N GLN A 249 15.24 -13.83 19.84
CA GLN A 249 15.11 -15.29 19.72
C GLN A 249 13.74 -15.67 19.17
N LEU A 250 12.71 -14.96 19.62
CA LEU A 250 11.33 -15.11 19.15
C LEU A 250 11.18 -14.82 17.65
N ARG A 251 11.78 -13.73 17.14
CA ARG A 251 11.80 -13.41 15.70
C ARG A 251 12.53 -14.47 14.87
N THR A 252 13.63 -15.00 15.39
CA THR A 252 14.44 -16.00 14.69
C THR A 252 13.62 -17.27 14.48
N VAL A 253 13.03 -17.81 15.55
CA VAL A 253 12.21 -19.02 15.48
C VAL A 253 10.97 -18.84 14.63
N GLN A 254 10.34 -17.67 14.67
CA GLN A 254 9.20 -17.40 13.81
C GLN A 254 9.60 -17.39 12.32
N THR A 255 10.76 -16.82 11.99
CA THR A 255 11.27 -16.81 10.61
C THR A 255 11.54 -18.25 10.15
N GLU A 256 12.19 -19.05 11.00
CA GLU A 256 12.45 -20.47 10.74
C GLU A 256 11.15 -21.27 10.54
N LEU A 257 10.12 -21.04 11.36
CA LEU A 257 8.80 -21.67 11.19
C LEU A 257 8.15 -21.33 9.84
N GLN A 258 8.22 -20.07 9.41
CA GLN A 258 7.68 -19.64 8.12
C GLN A 258 8.46 -20.24 6.95
N ASP A 259 9.78 -20.33 7.06
CA ASP A 259 10.65 -20.95 6.06
C ASP A 259 10.37 -22.45 5.94
N VAL A 260 10.13 -23.15 7.06
CA VAL A 260 9.69 -24.55 7.08
C VAL A 260 8.33 -24.72 6.40
N ILE A 261 7.34 -23.87 6.73
CA ILE A 261 6.00 -23.94 6.10
C ILE A 261 6.11 -23.74 4.59
N SER A 262 6.88 -22.75 4.13
CA SER A 262 7.11 -22.53 2.70
C SER A 262 7.77 -23.76 2.06
N SER A 263 8.80 -24.31 2.68
CA SER A 263 9.52 -25.49 2.18
C SER A 263 8.63 -26.74 2.10
N LEU A 264 7.68 -26.90 3.02
CA LEU A 264 6.69 -27.99 2.99
C LEU A 264 5.69 -27.80 1.85
N HIS A 265 5.22 -26.57 1.62
CA HIS A 265 4.31 -26.26 0.51
C HIS A 265 4.96 -26.50 -0.85
N ASP A 266 6.25 -26.20 -0.92
CA ASP A 266 7.10 -26.42 -2.07
C ASP A 266 7.33 -27.91 -2.35
N LEU A 267 7.59 -28.68 -1.29
CA LEU A 267 7.74 -30.13 -1.40
C LEU A 267 6.43 -30.79 -1.85
N ASP A 268 5.29 -30.36 -1.31
CA ASP A 268 3.96 -30.85 -1.72
C ASP A 268 3.76 -30.69 -3.23
N ALA A 269 4.02 -29.48 -3.77
CA ALA A 269 3.96 -29.22 -5.21
C ALA A 269 4.99 -30.04 -6.01
N ALA A 270 6.19 -30.24 -5.49
CA ALA A 270 7.22 -31.05 -6.14
C ALA A 270 6.83 -32.52 -6.24
N LEU A 271 6.20 -33.07 -5.20
CA LEU A 271 5.68 -34.44 -5.17
C LEU A 271 4.55 -34.63 -6.19
N ASP A 272 3.62 -33.69 -6.29
CA ASP A 272 2.55 -33.70 -7.31
C ASP A 272 3.12 -33.71 -8.73
N ILE A 273 4.13 -32.87 -9.00
CA ILE A 273 4.81 -32.79 -10.29
C ILE A 273 5.49 -34.12 -10.62
N GLN A 274 6.24 -34.70 -9.68
CA GLN A 274 6.97 -35.96 -9.90
C GLN A 274 6.01 -37.12 -10.12
N TRP A 275 4.97 -37.24 -9.29
CA TRP A 275 3.94 -38.25 -9.49
C TRP A 275 3.28 -38.13 -10.87
N HIS A 276 2.94 -36.90 -11.30
CA HIS A 276 2.35 -36.68 -12.62
C HIS A 276 3.29 -37.15 -13.75
N LEU A 277 4.58 -36.86 -13.66
CA LEU A 277 5.57 -37.33 -14.65
C LEU A 277 5.68 -38.85 -14.68
N ASP A 278 5.81 -39.48 -13.51
CA ASP A 278 5.91 -40.94 -13.37
C ASP A 278 4.66 -41.63 -13.93
N ARG A 279 3.47 -41.11 -13.63
CA ARG A 279 2.20 -41.60 -14.19
C ARG A 279 2.20 -41.53 -15.72
N VAL A 280 2.61 -40.40 -16.30
CA VAL A 280 2.65 -40.23 -17.77
C VAL A 280 3.67 -41.19 -18.40
N TRP A 281 4.81 -41.41 -17.75
CA TRP A 281 5.82 -42.36 -18.23
C TRP A 281 5.33 -43.81 -18.15
N LEU A 282 4.57 -44.17 -17.12
CA LEU A 282 3.91 -45.47 -17.01
C LEU A 282 2.82 -45.64 -18.08
N ASP A 283 2.01 -44.62 -18.36
CA ASP A 283 1.00 -44.63 -19.43
C ASP A 283 1.65 -44.87 -20.80
N LYS A 284 2.75 -44.16 -21.09
CA LYS A 284 3.52 -44.35 -22.32
C LYS A 284 4.17 -45.73 -22.39
N SER A 285 4.57 -46.30 -21.26
CA SER A 285 5.11 -47.66 -21.20
C SER A 285 4.04 -48.68 -21.60
N LEU A 286 2.82 -48.56 -21.07
CA LEU A 286 1.69 -49.41 -21.47
C LEU A 286 1.35 -49.25 -22.96
N GLU A 287 1.36 -48.01 -23.47
CA GLU A 287 1.14 -47.73 -24.89
C GLU A 287 2.22 -48.39 -25.77
N LEU A 288 3.50 -48.26 -25.41
CA LEU A 288 4.61 -48.87 -26.13
C LEU A 288 4.56 -50.40 -26.10
N LEU A 289 4.19 -50.97 -24.96
CA LEU A 289 3.99 -52.40 -24.79
C LEU A 289 2.88 -52.93 -25.71
N SER A 290 1.79 -52.18 -25.87
CA SER A 290 0.73 -52.55 -26.82
C SER A 290 1.20 -52.58 -28.29
N LYS A 291 2.26 -51.82 -28.62
CA LYS A 291 2.83 -51.71 -29.97
C LYS A 291 3.93 -52.73 -30.26
N THR A 292 4.49 -53.38 -29.25
CA THR A 292 5.50 -54.43 -29.44
C THR A 292 4.83 -55.72 -29.92
N GLN A 293 4.96 -56.06 -31.22
CA GLN A 293 4.51 -57.37 -31.72
C GLN A 293 5.48 -58.45 -31.21
N LEU A 294 4.97 -59.28 -30.30
CA LEU A 294 5.66 -60.36 -29.56
C LEU A 294 6.27 -61.43 -30.48
N THR A 295 7.49 -61.24 -30.96
CA THR A 295 8.32 -62.42 -31.31
C THR A 295 9.48 -62.61 -30.35
N GLU A 296 10.04 -61.53 -29.80
CA GLU A 296 10.95 -61.56 -28.65
C GLU A 296 10.80 -60.24 -27.84
N PRO A 297 9.71 -60.04 -27.07
CA PRO A 297 9.71 -58.99 -26.06
C PRO A 297 10.84 -59.25 -25.06
N PRO A 298 11.33 -58.22 -24.30
CA PRO A 298 12.04 -58.53 -23.06
C PRO A 298 11.16 -59.52 -22.29
N SER A 299 11.75 -60.64 -21.83
CA SER A 299 10.97 -61.64 -21.11
C SER A 299 10.21 -60.93 -19.98
N PRO A 300 8.99 -61.38 -19.61
CA PRO A 300 8.30 -60.86 -18.43
C PRO A 300 9.25 -60.79 -17.24
N GLN A 301 10.14 -61.79 -17.11
CA GLN A 301 11.19 -61.78 -16.11
C GLN A 301 12.12 -60.57 -16.23
N ALA A 302 12.66 -60.23 -17.40
CA ALA A 302 13.53 -59.05 -17.56
C ALA A 302 12.81 -57.70 -17.31
N LEU A 303 11.49 -57.65 -17.52
CA LEU A 303 10.65 -56.51 -17.15
C LEU A 303 10.43 -56.47 -15.63
N MET A 304 10.07 -57.60 -15.03
CA MET A 304 9.90 -57.77 -13.59
C MET A 304 11.20 -57.49 -12.83
N ASP A 305 12.35 -57.97 -13.32
CA ASP A 305 13.68 -57.72 -12.74
C ASP A 305 14.03 -56.22 -12.74
N SER A 306 13.45 -55.42 -13.64
CA SER A 306 13.66 -53.96 -13.64
C SER A 306 12.86 -53.25 -12.54
N PHE A 307 11.87 -53.92 -11.95
CA PHE A 307 10.96 -53.36 -10.96
C PHE A 307 11.09 -53.99 -9.59
N ASN A 308 11.32 -55.31 -9.50
CA ASN A 308 11.22 -56.09 -8.27
C ASN A 308 12.06 -55.51 -7.13
N ASP A 309 13.31 -55.10 -7.39
CA ASP A 309 14.18 -54.52 -6.36
C ASP A 309 13.56 -53.26 -5.75
N VAL A 310 13.05 -52.34 -6.58
CA VAL A 310 12.43 -51.09 -6.13
C VAL A 310 11.04 -51.34 -5.54
N GLN A 311 10.32 -52.32 -6.08
CA GLN A 311 8.94 -52.62 -5.75
C GLN A 311 8.82 -53.33 -4.38
N ASP A 312 9.78 -54.19 -4.05
CA ASP A 312 9.86 -54.87 -2.76
C ASP A 312 10.33 -53.90 -1.67
N GLU A 313 11.31 -53.05 -1.97
CA GLU A 313 11.78 -52.03 -1.02
C GLU A 313 10.71 -50.96 -0.72
N ILE A 314 10.02 -50.42 -1.73
CA ILE A 314 8.89 -49.50 -1.52
C ILE A 314 7.77 -50.20 -0.72
N GLY A 315 7.48 -51.45 -1.02
CA GLY A 315 6.45 -52.23 -0.31
C GLY A 315 6.76 -52.39 1.18
N THR A 316 8.01 -52.70 1.52
CA THR A 316 8.48 -52.78 2.91
C THR A 316 8.34 -51.43 3.63
N LEU A 317 8.79 -50.34 3.00
CA LEU A 317 8.74 -49.00 3.60
C LEU A 317 7.29 -48.51 3.85
N ILE A 318 6.39 -48.77 2.91
CA ILE A 318 4.96 -48.48 3.08
C ILE A 318 4.39 -49.28 4.27
N GLY A 319 4.77 -50.56 4.41
CA GLY A 319 4.32 -51.41 5.51
C GLY A 319 4.80 -50.97 6.89
N GLU A 320 5.99 -50.36 6.98
CA GLU A 320 6.64 -49.98 8.23
C GLU A 320 6.31 -48.56 8.72
N GLN A 321 5.48 -47.80 8.00
CA GLN A 321 5.28 -46.35 8.23
C GLN A 321 6.59 -45.55 8.15
N ALA A 322 7.41 -45.87 7.15
CA ALA A 322 8.71 -45.24 6.94
C ALA A 322 8.63 -43.70 6.92
N SER A 323 9.69 -43.03 7.37
CA SER A 323 9.76 -41.57 7.43
C SER A 323 9.99 -40.95 6.04
N ILE A 324 9.67 -39.67 5.88
CA ILE A 324 9.94 -38.91 4.64
C ILE A 324 11.43 -38.94 4.23
N THR A 325 12.33 -39.04 5.21
CA THR A 325 13.77 -39.21 4.99
C THR A 325 14.10 -40.55 4.36
N ASP A 326 13.37 -41.61 4.71
CA ASP A 326 13.58 -42.95 4.12
C ASP A 326 13.18 -42.94 2.64
N PHE A 327 12.08 -42.27 2.30
CA PHE A 327 11.59 -42.15 0.92
C PHE A 327 12.41 -41.21 0.01
N SER A 328 13.27 -40.34 0.58
CA SER A 328 14.09 -39.41 -0.18
C SER A 328 14.97 -40.08 -1.24
N TYR A 329 15.42 -41.31 -0.96
CA TYR A 329 16.22 -42.13 -1.86
C TYR A 329 15.39 -42.82 -2.96
N TYR A 330 14.10 -43.08 -2.70
CA TYR A 330 13.26 -43.88 -3.58
C TYR A 330 12.58 -43.06 -4.66
N ILE A 331 12.34 -41.77 -4.45
CA ILE A 331 11.84 -40.86 -5.50
C ILE A 331 12.72 -40.92 -6.76
N PRO A 332 14.05 -40.66 -6.70
CA PRO A 332 14.89 -40.77 -7.89
C PRO A 332 15.01 -42.19 -8.43
N THR A 333 15.10 -43.18 -7.53
CA THR A 333 15.24 -44.59 -7.91
C THR A 333 14.03 -45.09 -8.71
N ALA A 334 12.81 -44.75 -8.28
CA ALA A 334 11.58 -45.10 -8.99
C ALA A 334 11.52 -44.43 -10.38
N ALA A 335 11.79 -43.12 -10.45
CA ALA A 335 11.80 -42.39 -11.70
C ALA A 335 12.81 -42.95 -12.71
N ASP A 336 14.01 -43.33 -12.25
CA ASP A 336 15.05 -43.91 -13.10
C ASP A 336 14.67 -45.32 -13.61
N SER A 337 14.06 -46.15 -12.76
CA SER A 337 13.51 -47.46 -13.17
C SER A 337 12.42 -47.33 -14.23
N ILE A 338 11.51 -46.36 -14.09
CA ILE A 338 10.45 -46.12 -15.10
C ILE A 338 11.06 -45.63 -16.42
N LYS A 339 12.03 -44.70 -16.38
CA LYS A 339 12.71 -44.22 -17.59
C LYS A 339 13.46 -45.33 -18.31
N GLU A 340 14.13 -46.22 -17.57
CA GLU A 340 14.82 -47.37 -18.12
C GLU A 340 13.84 -48.36 -18.77
N LEU A 341 12.68 -48.61 -18.14
CA LEU A 341 11.60 -49.39 -18.77
C LEU A 341 11.19 -48.77 -20.10
N MET A 342 10.86 -47.48 -20.12
CA MET A 342 10.45 -46.78 -21.34
C MET A 342 11.51 -46.89 -22.44
N ARG A 343 12.79 -46.79 -22.09
CA ARG A 343 13.90 -46.94 -23.03
C ARG A 343 13.92 -48.34 -23.64
N LYS A 344 13.80 -49.39 -22.83
CA LYS A 344 13.75 -50.79 -23.29
C LYS A 344 12.55 -51.02 -24.23
N LEU A 345 11.35 -50.54 -23.86
CA LEU A 345 10.14 -50.68 -24.66
C LEU A 345 10.19 -49.90 -25.98
N LYS A 346 10.76 -48.69 -26.00
CA LYS A 346 10.99 -47.91 -27.24
C LYS A 346 11.87 -48.66 -28.22
N VAL A 347 12.94 -49.31 -27.76
CA VAL A 347 13.83 -50.11 -28.61
C VAL A 347 13.08 -51.32 -29.18
N ALA A 348 12.36 -52.05 -28.34
CA ALA A 348 11.56 -53.20 -28.76
C ALA A 348 10.48 -52.83 -29.79
N ALA A 349 9.75 -51.73 -29.59
CA ALA A 349 8.71 -51.28 -30.51
C ALA A 349 9.27 -50.90 -31.89
N ARG A 350 10.44 -50.26 -31.94
CA ARG A 350 11.13 -49.94 -33.20
C ARG A 350 11.57 -51.18 -33.98
N LEU A 351 12.12 -52.18 -33.29
CA LEU A 351 12.53 -53.45 -33.92
C LEU A 351 11.33 -54.22 -34.47
N SER A 352 10.20 -54.19 -33.76
CA SER A 352 8.95 -54.80 -34.20
C SER A 352 8.41 -54.17 -35.48
N LEU A 353 8.39 -52.84 -35.57
CA LEU A 353 8.00 -52.09 -36.78
C LEU A 353 8.89 -52.42 -38.00
N ALA A 354 10.19 -52.68 -37.79
CA ALA A 354 11.10 -53.07 -38.86
C ALA A 354 10.86 -54.50 -39.37
N ARG A 355 10.53 -55.46 -38.49
CA ARG A 355 10.31 -56.87 -38.83
C ARG A 355 8.94 -57.14 -39.47
N SER A 356 7.91 -56.35 -39.16
CA SER A 356 6.54 -56.49 -39.68
C SER A 356 6.43 -56.55 -41.21
N LYS A 357 7.43 -56.07 -41.96
CA LYS A 357 7.46 -56.16 -43.43
C LYS A 357 7.87 -57.55 -43.99
N SER A 358 8.36 -58.48 -43.16
CA SER A 358 9.07 -59.68 -43.64
C SER A 358 8.44 -61.03 -43.24
N GLN A 359 7.62 -61.13 -42.19
CA GLN A 359 7.08 -62.42 -41.72
C GLN A 359 5.59 -62.34 -41.37
N LYS A 360 4.75 -63.01 -42.16
CA LYS A 360 3.35 -63.35 -41.84
C LYS A 360 3.32 -64.80 -41.35
N GLY A 361 3.06 -65.06 -40.07
CA GLY A 361 2.72 -66.44 -39.68
C GLY A 361 2.81 -66.86 -38.21
N VAL A 362 3.30 -66.04 -37.28
CA VAL A 362 3.41 -66.46 -35.87
C VAL A 362 2.42 -65.67 -35.02
N THR A 363 1.43 -66.38 -34.45
CA THR A 363 0.48 -65.83 -33.48
C THR A 363 1.15 -65.83 -32.11
N PRO A 364 1.36 -64.68 -31.48
CA PRO A 364 1.94 -64.64 -30.14
C PRO A 364 0.99 -65.17 -29.06
N GLY A 365 1.57 -65.71 -27.98
CA GLY A 365 0.83 -66.20 -26.82
C GLY A 365 0.19 -65.05 -26.02
N GLN A 366 -1.14 -65.02 -25.95
CA GLN A 366 -1.94 -63.98 -25.29
C GLN A 366 -1.75 -63.92 -23.75
N THR A 367 -1.25 -64.99 -23.13
CA THR A 367 -1.01 -65.09 -21.68
C THR A 367 0.16 -64.25 -21.18
N ASP A 368 1.12 -63.91 -22.04
CA ASP A 368 2.35 -63.20 -21.65
C ASP A 368 2.12 -61.68 -21.46
N LEU A 369 1.30 -61.09 -22.32
CA LEU A 369 0.99 -59.67 -22.32
C LEU A 369 0.18 -59.25 -21.08
N THR A 370 -0.80 -60.06 -20.68
CA THR A 370 -1.62 -59.79 -19.49
C THR A 370 -0.77 -59.73 -18.22
N ALA A 371 0.22 -60.62 -18.09
CA ALA A 371 1.15 -60.63 -16.96
C ALA A 371 2.03 -59.36 -16.92
N GLN A 372 2.52 -58.91 -18.07
CA GLN A 372 3.33 -57.68 -18.18
C GLN A 372 2.50 -56.42 -17.88
N ILE A 373 1.25 -56.35 -18.34
CA ILE A 373 0.34 -55.26 -17.99
C ILE A 373 0.08 -55.24 -16.48
N TYR A 374 -0.20 -56.40 -15.88
CA TYR A 374 -0.44 -56.50 -14.45
C TYR A 374 0.78 -56.05 -13.63
N ALA A 375 1.99 -56.43 -14.06
CA ALA A 375 3.23 -55.98 -13.43
C ALA A 375 3.40 -54.45 -13.44
N ILE A 376 3.17 -53.81 -14.59
CA ILE A 376 3.29 -52.35 -14.71
C ILE A 376 2.24 -51.63 -13.87
N GLU A 377 0.99 -52.13 -13.85
CA GLU A 377 -0.08 -51.53 -13.04
C GLU A 377 0.13 -51.74 -11.53
N ASP A 378 0.66 -52.90 -11.11
CA ASP A 378 1.03 -53.12 -9.71
C ASP A 378 2.16 -52.19 -9.27
N TYR A 379 3.18 -52.02 -10.11
CA TYR A 379 4.26 -51.06 -9.87
C TYR A 379 3.73 -49.62 -9.81
N ARG A 380 2.86 -49.22 -10.75
CA ARG A 380 2.18 -47.91 -10.74
C ARG A 380 1.47 -47.69 -9.42
N LYS A 381 0.69 -48.67 -8.96
CA LYS A 381 -0.06 -48.57 -7.71
C LYS A 381 0.89 -48.37 -6.52
N LYS A 382 1.98 -49.13 -6.43
CA LYS A 382 2.96 -48.98 -5.34
C LYS A 382 3.65 -47.61 -5.34
N VAL A 383 4.00 -47.08 -6.52
CA VAL A 383 4.56 -45.71 -6.64
C VAL A 383 3.52 -44.67 -6.24
N HIS A 384 2.26 -44.82 -6.66
CA HIS A 384 1.17 -43.95 -6.22
C HIS A 384 1.00 -43.97 -4.69
N ASP A 385 0.92 -45.16 -4.09
CA ASP A 385 0.76 -45.35 -2.65
C ASP A 385 1.94 -44.72 -1.87
N MET A 386 3.16 -44.75 -2.43
CA MET A 386 4.33 -44.05 -1.89
C MET A 386 4.14 -42.52 -1.89
N PHE A 387 3.73 -41.93 -3.02
CA PHE A 387 3.49 -40.47 -3.11
C PHE A 387 2.32 -40.03 -2.21
N ASP A 388 1.23 -40.80 -2.14
CA ASP A 388 0.12 -40.54 -1.23
C ASP A 388 0.57 -40.54 0.24
N MET A 389 1.43 -41.49 0.62
CA MET A 389 2.01 -41.55 1.95
C MET A 389 2.90 -40.32 2.23
N LEU A 390 3.76 -39.95 1.28
CA LEU A 390 4.61 -38.78 1.36
C LEU A 390 3.79 -37.49 1.54
N HIS A 391 2.75 -37.28 0.73
CA HIS A 391 1.82 -36.15 0.89
C HIS A 391 1.18 -36.16 2.28
N SER A 392 0.67 -37.31 2.74
CA SER A 392 0.10 -37.42 4.08
C SER A 392 1.09 -37.01 5.18
N GLN A 393 2.36 -37.37 5.04
CA GLN A 393 3.41 -36.98 5.99
C GLN A 393 3.75 -35.49 5.92
N VAL A 394 3.93 -34.93 4.72
CA VAL A 394 4.15 -33.49 4.53
C VAL A 394 3.01 -32.68 5.17
N GLN A 395 1.77 -33.10 4.94
CA GLN A 395 0.58 -32.46 5.50
C GLN A 395 0.52 -32.55 7.04
N LYS A 396 0.90 -33.70 7.62
CA LYS A 396 1.00 -33.86 9.08
C LYS A 396 2.07 -32.96 9.68
N ILE A 397 3.26 -32.89 9.07
CA ILE A 397 4.35 -32.02 9.52
C ILE A 397 3.91 -30.56 9.41
N ARG A 398 3.34 -30.15 8.27
CA ARG A 398 2.81 -28.79 8.07
C ARG A 398 1.79 -28.42 9.13
N THR A 399 0.80 -29.28 9.35
CA THR A 399 -0.23 -29.07 10.38
C THR A 399 0.40 -28.93 11.76
N ALA A 400 1.41 -29.75 12.11
CA ALA A 400 2.10 -29.66 13.40
C ALA A 400 2.93 -28.36 13.54
N VAL A 401 3.58 -27.91 12.47
CA VAL A 401 4.34 -26.64 12.44
C VAL A 401 3.39 -25.45 12.53
N GLU A 402 2.28 -25.46 11.80
CA GLU A 402 1.24 -24.43 11.89
C GLU A 402 0.56 -24.41 13.25
N ILE A 403 0.30 -25.58 13.85
CA ILE A 403 -0.18 -25.68 15.22
C ILE A 403 0.86 -25.08 16.16
N SER A 404 2.15 -25.41 16.02
CA SER A 404 3.20 -24.82 16.87
C SER A 404 3.27 -23.30 16.74
N LEU A 405 3.09 -22.76 15.53
CA LEU A 405 3.01 -21.32 15.27
C LEU A 405 1.73 -20.68 15.82
N LYS A 406 0.60 -21.40 15.83
CA LYS A 406 -0.68 -20.93 16.40
C LYS A 406 -0.70 -21.04 17.93
N GLU A 407 -0.12 -22.11 18.48
CA GLU A 407 0.01 -22.42 19.89
C GLU A 407 1.09 -21.59 20.57
N SER A 408 2.02 -20.99 19.82
CA SER A 408 2.76 -19.82 20.29
C SER A 408 1.81 -18.63 20.46
N LYS A 409 0.91 -18.74 21.44
CA LYS A 409 0.02 -17.68 21.92
C LYS A 409 0.83 -16.57 22.57
N GLY A 410 0.18 -15.43 22.78
CA GLY A 410 0.76 -14.31 23.50
C GLY A 410 1.76 -13.49 22.67
N PRO A 411 2.84 -12.97 23.29
CA PRO A 411 3.72 -11.97 22.69
C PRO A 411 4.34 -12.36 21.34
N LEU A 412 4.55 -13.66 21.10
CA LEU A 412 5.12 -14.21 19.88
C LEU A 412 4.29 -13.91 18.63
N ARG A 413 2.99 -14.25 18.68
CA ARG A 413 2.08 -14.04 17.56
C ARG A 413 1.79 -12.55 17.33
N ILE A 414 1.74 -11.77 18.41
CA ILE A 414 1.63 -10.31 18.33
C ILE A 414 2.85 -9.70 17.65
N GLN A 415 4.06 -10.14 18.03
CA GLN A 415 5.29 -9.69 17.39
C GLN A 415 5.35 -10.09 15.90
N ALA A 416 4.85 -11.28 15.56
CA ALA A 416 4.71 -11.76 14.19
C ALA A 416 3.84 -10.84 13.33
N LEU A 417 2.62 -10.59 13.79
CA LEU A 417 1.64 -9.73 13.12
C LEU A 417 2.17 -8.29 13.01
N ASN A 418 2.86 -7.79 14.05
CA ASN A 418 3.45 -6.46 14.02
C ASN A 418 4.63 -6.34 13.04
N SER A 419 5.47 -7.38 12.92
CA SER A 419 6.54 -7.46 11.92
C SER A 419 5.97 -7.48 10.49
N ASP A 420 4.88 -8.22 10.29
CA ASP A 420 4.17 -8.29 9.02
C ASP A 420 3.53 -6.94 8.65
N LEU A 421 2.87 -6.26 9.60
CA LEU A 421 2.38 -4.89 9.42
C LEU A 421 3.51 -3.92 9.03
N LEU A 422 4.67 -4.01 9.69
CA LEU A 422 5.81 -3.15 9.37
C LEU A 422 6.35 -3.42 7.96
N LYS A 423 6.40 -4.68 7.54
CA LYS A 423 6.78 -5.06 6.17
C LYS A 423 5.79 -4.50 5.15
N LYS A 424 4.49 -4.60 5.42
CA LYS A 424 3.42 -4.02 4.60
C LYS A 424 3.57 -2.50 4.48
N LYS A 425 3.79 -1.79 5.59
CA LYS A 425 4.09 -0.36 5.61
C LYS A 425 5.29 0.00 4.74
N ASN A 426 6.43 -0.65 4.94
CA ASN A 426 7.65 -0.39 4.15
C ASN A 426 7.43 -0.64 2.65
N THR A 427 6.58 -1.62 2.32
CA THR A 427 6.21 -1.91 0.93
C THR A 427 5.35 -0.79 0.35
N ILE A 428 4.38 -0.27 1.11
CA ILE A 428 3.57 0.89 0.73
C ILE A 428 4.46 2.13 0.55
N ASP A 429 5.40 2.40 1.47
CA ASP A 429 6.33 3.53 1.35
C ASP A 429 7.18 3.44 0.07
N GLY A 430 7.65 2.22 -0.27
CA GLY A 430 8.39 1.96 -1.50
C GLY A 430 7.56 2.19 -2.77
N TYR A 431 6.33 1.67 -2.81
CA TYR A 431 5.42 1.92 -3.92
C TYR A 431 5.01 3.38 -4.03
N ALA A 432 4.72 4.04 -2.91
CA ALA A 432 4.32 5.44 -2.89
C ALA A 432 5.43 6.35 -3.43
N SER A 433 6.66 6.15 -2.97
CA SER A 433 7.83 6.91 -3.41
C SER A 433 8.11 6.70 -4.91
N LYS A 434 7.99 5.45 -5.39
CA LYS A 434 8.15 5.13 -6.81
C LYS A 434 7.03 5.74 -7.64
N GLY A 435 5.77 5.61 -7.20
CA GLY A 435 4.60 6.13 -7.90
C GLY A 435 4.63 7.65 -8.03
N MET A 436 4.89 8.37 -6.93
CA MET A 436 4.90 9.84 -6.93
C MET A 436 6.02 10.45 -7.78
N SER A 437 7.10 9.71 -8.05
CA SER A 437 8.21 10.19 -8.90
C SER A 437 8.13 9.73 -10.35
N ALA A 438 7.25 8.78 -10.67
CA ALA A 438 7.18 8.16 -11.98
C ALA A 438 6.15 8.81 -12.92
N ASP A 439 6.02 8.23 -14.12
CA ASP A 439 4.96 8.53 -15.07
C ASP A 439 3.58 8.06 -14.58
N ALA A 440 2.53 8.42 -15.31
CA ALA A 440 1.14 8.13 -14.94
C ALA A 440 0.85 6.61 -14.83
N ILE A 441 1.40 5.79 -15.74
CA ILE A 441 1.16 4.34 -15.76
C ILE A 441 1.76 3.70 -14.50
N THR A 442 3.02 4.04 -14.21
CA THR A 442 3.71 3.56 -13.02
C THR A 442 3.02 4.04 -11.72
N PHE A 443 2.49 5.27 -11.72
CA PHE A 443 1.74 5.81 -10.59
C PHE A 443 0.46 5.01 -10.29
N TYR A 444 -0.39 4.73 -11.30
CA TYR A 444 -1.62 3.98 -11.07
C TYR A 444 -1.37 2.54 -10.62
N ALA A 445 -0.36 1.88 -11.21
CA ALA A 445 0.05 0.57 -10.75
C ALA A 445 0.49 0.60 -9.28
N ALA A 446 1.25 1.62 -8.87
CA ALA A 446 1.66 1.78 -7.47
C ALA A 446 0.46 2.03 -6.54
N LEU A 447 -0.50 2.88 -6.93
CA LEU A 447 -1.68 3.18 -6.14
C LEU A 447 -2.52 1.92 -5.88
N GLN A 448 -2.79 1.12 -6.91
CA GLN A 448 -3.54 -0.14 -6.77
C GLN A 448 -2.83 -1.13 -5.83
N GLN A 449 -1.50 -1.25 -5.95
CA GLN A 449 -0.73 -2.09 -5.01
C GLN A 449 -0.82 -1.57 -3.57
N CYS A 450 -0.77 -0.26 -3.36
CA CYS A 450 -0.90 0.34 -2.05
C CYS A 450 -2.28 0.08 -1.43
N GLU A 451 -3.36 0.18 -2.21
CA GLU A 451 -4.73 -0.11 -1.75
C GLU A 451 -4.86 -1.55 -1.25
N GLU A 452 -4.40 -2.52 -2.04
CA GLU A 452 -4.46 -3.93 -1.67
C GLU A 452 -3.65 -4.24 -0.40
N ILE A 453 -2.44 -3.67 -0.30
CA ILE A 453 -1.59 -3.87 0.89
C ILE A 453 -2.20 -3.18 2.12
N ALA A 454 -2.88 -2.04 1.95
CA ALA A 454 -3.56 -1.35 3.04
C ALA A 454 -4.75 -2.17 3.58
N ASN A 455 -5.52 -2.83 2.70
CA ASN A 455 -6.60 -3.73 3.08
C ASN A 455 -6.08 -4.97 3.83
N ASP A 456 -5.01 -5.61 3.32
CA ASP A 456 -4.35 -6.74 4.00
C ASP A 456 -3.74 -6.32 5.37
N ALA A 457 -3.19 -5.10 5.46
CA ALA A 457 -2.75 -4.54 6.74
C ALA A 457 -3.90 -4.37 7.73
N LEU A 458 -5.07 -3.92 7.28
CA LEU A 458 -6.25 -3.79 8.12
C LEU A 458 -6.73 -5.15 8.66
N GLU A 459 -6.78 -6.18 7.82
CA GLU A 459 -7.12 -7.56 8.24
C GLU A 459 -6.11 -8.13 9.24
N THR A 460 -4.83 -7.85 9.03
CA THR A 460 -3.74 -8.23 9.95
C THR A 460 -3.92 -7.55 11.31
N ALA A 461 -4.26 -6.26 11.32
CA ALA A 461 -4.53 -5.52 12.54
C ALA A 461 -5.78 -6.04 13.28
N TRP A 462 -6.85 -6.39 12.55
CA TRP A 462 -8.04 -7.03 13.13
C TRP A 462 -7.73 -8.37 13.78
N THR A 463 -6.93 -9.20 13.11
CA THR A 463 -6.46 -10.47 13.66
C THR A 463 -5.68 -10.23 14.95
N MET A 464 -4.74 -9.29 14.94
CA MET A 464 -3.94 -8.94 16.12
C MET A 464 -4.80 -8.41 17.27
N ALA A 465 -5.79 -7.58 16.97
CA ALA A 465 -6.72 -7.04 17.95
C ALA A 465 -7.56 -8.13 18.62
N LYS A 466 -8.03 -9.11 17.83
CA LYS A 466 -8.74 -10.28 18.36
C LYS A 466 -7.85 -11.09 19.30
N GLU A 467 -6.61 -11.38 18.89
CA GLU A 467 -5.67 -12.15 19.73
C GLU A 467 -5.36 -11.44 21.05
N ILE A 468 -5.21 -10.11 21.04
CA ILE A 468 -4.98 -9.32 22.27
C ILE A 468 -6.22 -9.31 23.17
N ASN A 469 -7.42 -9.29 22.61
CA ASN A 469 -8.66 -9.36 23.40
C ASN A 469 -8.85 -10.74 24.05
N ASP A 470 -8.47 -11.80 23.34
CA ASP A 470 -8.63 -13.19 23.78
C ASP A 470 -7.57 -13.61 24.82
N ASP A 471 -6.50 -12.84 25.00
CA ASP A 471 -5.39 -13.13 25.92
C ASP A 471 -5.37 -12.14 27.10
N GLU A 472 -5.53 -12.64 28.33
CA GLU A 472 -5.54 -11.82 29.54
C GLU A 472 -4.18 -11.16 29.84
N GLU A 473 -3.07 -11.77 29.43
CA GLU A 473 -1.70 -11.27 29.71
C GLU A 473 -1.29 -10.13 28.76
N LEU A 474 -1.90 -10.06 27.58
CA LEU A 474 -1.66 -9.01 26.61
C LEU A 474 -2.41 -7.72 26.98
N SER A 475 -1.80 -6.58 26.68
CA SER A 475 -2.28 -5.25 27.05
C SER A 475 -2.54 -4.37 25.82
N ILE A 476 -3.17 -3.21 26.02
CA ILE A 476 -3.30 -2.19 24.98
C ILE A 476 -1.94 -1.74 24.41
N GLN A 477 -0.87 -1.81 25.21
CA GLN A 477 0.47 -1.39 24.77
C GLN A 477 1.01 -2.31 23.68
N ASP A 478 0.66 -3.60 23.72
CA ASP A 478 1.04 -4.59 22.72
C ASP A 478 0.41 -4.32 21.34
N PHE A 479 -0.71 -3.58 21.31
CA PHE A 479 -1.39 -3.16 20.09
C PHE A 479 -0.98 -1.76 19.59
N SER A 480 -0.36 -0.94 20.45
CA SER A 480 -0.02 0.45 20.14
C SER A 480 0.86 0.58 18.88
N GLY A 481 1.80 -0.36 18.70
CA GLY A 481 2.66 -0.43 17.52
C GLY A 481 1.87 -0.66 16.23
N ALA A 482 0.90 -1.59 16.26
CA ALA A 482 0.05 -1.89 15.13
C ALA A 482 -0.87 -0.73 14.77
N ARG A 483 -1.46 -0.04 15.75
CA ARG A 483 -2.24 1.19 15.51
C ARG A 483 -1.44 2.26 14.82
N ARG A 484 -0.24 2.54 15.32
CA ARG A 484 0.65 3.54 14.73
C ARG A 484 1.00 3.17 13.28
N ILE A 485 1.34 1.91 13.02
CA ILE A 485 1.67 1.45 11.66
C ILE A 485 0.44 1.56 10.73
N LEU A 486 -0.75 1.16 11.19
CA LEU A 486 -1.98 1.26 10.40
C LEU A 486 -2.35 2.71 10.10
N HIS A 487 -2.20 3.59 11.09
CA HIS A 487 -2.35 5.04 10.91
C HIS A 487 -1.38 5.55 9.82
N GLU A 488 -0.08 5.25 9.93
CA GLU A 488 0.93 5.65 8.93
C GLU A 488 0.61 5.13 7.52
N ILE A 489 0.12 3.89 7.40
CA ILE A 489 -0.34 3.29 6.13
C ILE A 489 -1.50 4.10 5.54
N ARG A 490 -2.51 4.44 6.36
CA ARG A 490 -3.69 5.21 5.92
C ARG A 490 -3.31 6.62 5.47
N ILE A 491 -2.44 7.30 6.21
CA ILE A 491 -1.95 8.63 5.81
C ILE A 491 -1.18 8.54 4.49
N LYS A 492 -0.31 7.54 4.33
CA LYS A 492 0.44 7.35 3.06
C LYS A 492 -0.49 7.08 1.88
N PHE A 493 -1.55 6.32 2.09
CA PHE A 493 -2.56 6.07 1.05
C PHE A 493 -3.35 7.35 0.70
N ALA A 494 -3.76 8.13 1.70
CA ALA A 494 -4.39 9.44 1.52
C ALA A 494 -3.48 10.43 0.75
N GLU A 495 -2.17 10.44 1.02
CA GLU A 495 -1.19 11.23 0.28
C GLU A 495 -1.11 10.82 -1.20
N LEU A 496 -1.21 9.52 -1.51
CA LEU A 496 -1.23 9.04 -2.90
C LEU A 496 -2.50 9.47 -3.63
N MET A 497 -3.66 9.36 -3.00
CA MET A 497 -4.94 9.82 -3.56
C MET A 497 -4.93 11.35 -3.79
N ALA A 498 -4.40 12.10 -2.82
CA ALA A 498 -4.16 13.53 -2.96
C ALA A 498 -3.22 13.86 -4.14
N PHE A 499 -2.16 13.08 -4.32
CA PHE A 499 -1.22 13.25 -5.43
C PHE A 499 -1.86 12.92 -6.79
N GLN A 500 -2.68 11.86 -6.87
CA GLN A 500 -3.47 11.53 -8.06
C GLN A 500 -4.36 12.71 -8.47
N ALA A 501 -5.06 13.30 -7.49
CA ALA A 501 -5.92 14.46 -7.73
C ALA A 501 -5.14 15.67 -8.28
N LYS A 502 -3.95 15.95 -7.72
CA LYS A 502 -3.04 16.99 -8.23
C LYS A 502 -2.59 16.70 -9.66
N LYS A 503 -2.29 15.44 -10.00
CA LYS A 503 -1.83 15.05 -11.36
C LYS A 503 -2.91 15.23 -12.41
N TYR A 504 -4.13 14.75 -12.15
CA TYR A 504 -5.26 14.96 -13.07
C TYR A 504 -5.54 16.45 -13.29
N THR A 505 -5.56 17.23 -12.20
CA THR A 505 -5.70 18.69 -12.24
C THR A 505 -4.61 19.34 -13.11
N SER A 506 -3.34 19.00 -12.88
CA SER A 506 -2.22 19.58 -13.62
C SER A 506 -2.26 19.21 -15.10
N ASN A 507 -2.62 17.97 -15.42
CA ASN A 507 -2.72 17.51 -16.81
C ASN A 507 -3.84 18.24 -17.56
N TYR A 508 -5.00 18.45 -16.92
CA TYR A 508 -6.08 19.27 -17.48
C TYR A 508 -5.57 20.67 -17.82
N ILE A 509 -5.00 21.38 -16.83
CA ILE A 509 -4.54 22.77 -17.02
C ILE A 509 -3.49 22.85 -18.13
N LYS A 510 -2.52 21.93 -18.16
CA LYS A 510 -1.50 21.88 -19.22
C LYS A 510 -2.11 21.69 -20.60
N LEU A 511 -3.04 20.75 -20.76
CA LEU A 511 -3.70 20.51 -22.04
C LEU A 511 -4.52 21.73 -22.49
N GLN A 512 -5.21 22.39 -21.57
CA GLN A 512 -5.96 23.62 -21.83
C GLN A 512 -5.04 24.78 -22.26
N TRP A 513 -3.85 24.89 -21.66
CA TRP A 513 -2.91 25.98 -21.92
C TRP A 513 -2.01 25.76 -23.15
N GLN A 514 -1.75 24.50 -23.52
CA GLN A 514 -0.90 24.19 -24.67
C GLN A 514 -1.60 24.37 -26.02
N LYS A 515 -2.94 24.46 -26.05
CA LYS A 515 -3.66 24.84 -27.28
C LYS A 515 -3.40 26.32 -27.56
N GLU A 516 -2.49 26.61 -28.49
CA GLU A 516 -2.20 27.99 -28.90
C GLU A 516 -3.48 28.70 -29.40
N PRO A 517 -3.81 29.88 -28.86
CA PRO A 517 -4.92 30.68 -29.34
C PRO A 517 -4.61 31.14 -30.77
N GLY A 518 -5.24 30.51 -31.76
CA GLY A 518 -5.04 30.80 -33.20
C GLY A 518 -4.87 29.57 -34.09
N SER A 519 -4.73 28.37 -33.52
CA SER A 519 -4.88 27.15 -34.31
C SER A 519 -6.33 27.04 -34.79
N ASN A 520 -6.53 26.94 -36.10
CA ASN A 520 -7.84 26.86 -36.76
C ASN A 520 -8.42 25.43 -36.57
N ILE A 521 -8.48 24.99 -35.30
CA ILE A 521 -9.01 23.68 -34.93
C ILE A 521 -10.50 23.70 -35.21
N ASP A 522 -10.96 22.69 -35.93
CA ASP A 522 -12.38 22.44 -36.16
C ASP A 522 -13.11 22.40 -34.80
N ALA A 523 -14.12 23.25 -34.62
CA ALA A 523 -14.91 23.32 -33.39
C ALA A 523 -15.52 21.96 -33.03
N GLN A 524 -15.78 21.10 -34.02
CA GLN A 524 -16.23 19.73 -33.81
C GLN A 524 -15.16 18.87 -33.14
N GLN A 525 -13.91 18.97 -33.60
CA GLN A 525 -12.79 18.25 -32.99
C GLN A 525 -12.49 18.77 -31.58
N GLU A 526 -12.57 20.09 -31.36
CA GLU A 526 -12.39 20.66 -30.02
C GLU A 526 -13.47 20.16 -29.04
N ALA A 527 -14.73 20.12 -29.47
CA ALA A 527 -15.82 19.58 -28.65
C ALA A 527 -15.59 18.10 -28.29
N HIS A 528 -15.14 17.30 -29.25
CA HIS A 528 -14.80 15.88 -29.02
C HIS A 528 -13.64 15.74 -28.03
N ASP A 529 -12.54 16.47 -28.22
CA ASP A 529 -11.37 16.43 -27.33
C ASP A 529 -11.74 16.81 -25.89
N LEU A 530 -12.59 17.83 -25.72
CA LEU A 530 -13.04 18.28 -24.40
C LEU A 530 -13.97 17.25 -23.75
N GLN A 531 -14.83 16.60 -24.52
CA GLN A 531 -15.70 15.55 -24.01
C GLN A 531 -14.90 14.32 -23.55
N ASP A 532 -13.90 13.91 -24.32
CA ASP A 532 -12.98 12.83 -23.94
C ASP A 532 -12.21 13.19 -22.67
N MET A 533 -11.73 14.42 -22.58
CA MET A 533 -11.00 14.92 -21.41
C MET A 533 -11.90 14.97 -20.16
N ALA A 534 -13.14 15.45 -20.29
CA ALA A 534 -14.11 15.44 -19.21
C ALA A 534 -14.38 14.00 -18.74
N ALA A 535 -14.59 13.06 -19.66
CA ALA A 535 -14.81 11.65 -19.33
C ALA A 535 -13.63 11.04 -18.57
N GLN A 536 -12.39 11.38 -18.94
CA GLN A 536 -11.17 10.90 -18.27
C GLN A 536 -11.00 11.44 -16.84
N ILE A 537 -11.51 12.65 -16.53
CA ILE A 537 -11.32 13.30 -15.21
C ILE A 537 -12.49 13.03 -14.27
N ILE A 538 -13.72 12.90 -14.79
CA ILE A 538 -14.93 12.70 -13.98
C ILE A 538 -14.82 11.43 -13.14
N LYS A 539 -14.44 10.29 -13.74
CA LYS A 539 -14.36 9.02 -13.00
C LYS A 539 -13.40 9.10 -11.80
N PRO A 540 -12.14 9.55 -11.95
CA PRO A 540 -11.25 9.77 -10.81
C PRO A 540 -11.78 10.79 -9.80
N ALA A 541 -12.42 11.87 -10.25
CA ALA A 541 -12.99 12.88 -9.36
C ALA A 541 -14.11 12.30 -8.48
N THR A 542 -14.97 11.47 -9.06
CA THR A 542 -16.03 10.75 -8.34
C THR A 542 -15.45 9.72 -7.37
N GLU A 543 -14.48 8.91 -7.80
CA GLU A 543 -13.86 7.88 -6.95
C GLU A 543 -13.13 8.49 -5.74
N ILE A 544 -12.25 9.48 -5.98
CA ILE A 544 -11.49 10.16 -4.92
C ILE A 544 -12.45 10.98 -4.03
N GLY A 545 -13.45 11.63 -4.63
CA GLY A 545 -14.47 12.39 -3.92
C GLY A 545 -15.32 11.53 -2.99
N ALA A 546 -15.78 10.37 -3.48
CA ALA A 546 -16.53 9.41 -2.68
C ALA A 546 -15.71 8.87 -1.51
N TYR A 547 -14.43 8.55 -1.73
CA TYR A 547 -13.52 8.15 -0.66
C TYR A 547 -13.40 9.23 0.43
N LEU A 548 -13.17 10.49 0.04
CA LEU A 548 -13.08 11.60 0.99
C LEU A 548 -14.42 11.82 1.75
N GLN A 549 -15.54 11.73 1.05
CA GLN A 549 -16.87 11.91 1.65
C GLN A 549 -17.18 10.82 2.69
N ASP A 550 -16.81 9.57 2.42
CA ASP A 550 -16.90 8.48 3.40
C ASP A 550 -16.13 8.83 4.69
N ARG A 551 -14.87 9.26 4.55
CA ARG A 551 -14.03 9.66 5.69
C ARG A 551 -14.61 10.83 6.50
N ILE A 552 -15.11 11.87 5.82
CA ILE A 552 -15.78 13.01 6.48
C ILE A 552 -17.03 12.54 7.22
N THR A 553 -17.84 11.67 6.61
CA THR A 553 -19.06 11.13 7.21
C THR A 553 -18.73 10.35 8.48
N THR A 554 -17.73 9.47 8.44
CA THR A 554 -17.26 8.71 9.61
C THR A 554 -16.77 9.65 10.71
N ALA A 555 -15.94 10.65 10.39
CA ALA A 555 -15.42 11.60 11.37
C ALA A 555 -16.53 12.43 12.04
N ASN A 556 -17.56 12.81 11.27
CA ASN A 556 -18.73 13.53 11.77
C ASN A 556 -19.58 12.68 12.70
N ILE A 557 -19.79 11.40 12.40
CA ILE A 557 -20.47 10.46 13.29
C ILE A 557 -19.76 10.41 14.64
N ILE A 558 -18.44 10.22 14.65
CA ILE A 558 -17.64 10.14 15.88
C ILE A 558 -17.67 11.47 16.65
N SER A 559 -17.49 12.59 15.96
CA SER A 559 -17.52 13.93 16.56
C SER A 559 -18.88 14.25 17.20
N ASN A 560 -19.98 13.84 16.57
CA ASN A 560 -21.32 14.01 17.11
C ASN A 560 -21.54 13.20 18.39
N ILE A 561 -21.02 11.97 18.46
CA ILE A 561 -21.03 11.16 19.69
C ILE A 561 -20.29 11.91 20.81
N PHE A 562 -19.10 12.46 20.54
CA PHE A 562 -18.36 13.25 21.53
C PHE A 562 -19.01 14.59 21.90
N ALA A 563 -19.70 15.25 20.96
CA ALA A 563 -20.41 16.50 21.22
C ALA A 563 -21.66 16.28 22.09
N PHE A 564 -22.42 15.21 21.83
CA PHE A 564 -23.57 14.82 22.63
C PHE A 564 -23.16 14.43 24.06
N ALA A 565 -22.06 13.68 24.18
CA ALA A 565 -21.42 13.32 25.44
C ALA A 565 -21.05 14.54 26.31
N LYS A 566 -20.61 15.66 25.71
CA LYS A 566 -20.30 16.89 26.44
C LYS A 566 -21.55 17.63 26.95
N LYS A 567 -22.70 17.48 26.26
CA LYS A 567 -23.95 18.17 26.59
C LYS A 567 -24.76 17.44 27.67
N ASN A 568 -24.70 16.11 27.71
CA ASN A 568 -25.40 15.30 28.71
C ASN A 568 -24.45 14.84 29.82
N THR A 569 -24.65 15.31 31.04
CA THR A 569 -23.80 15.06 32.22
C THR A 569 -23.77 13.59 32.72
N GLY A 570 -24.34 12.63 31.99
CA GLY A 570 -24.35 11.22 32.36
C GLY A 570 -23.19 10.45 31.72
N SER A 571 -22.10 10.20 32.46
CA SER A 571 -20.95 9.41 32.00
C SER A 571 -21.30 8.01 31.47
N GLN A 572 -22.46 7.45 31.85
CA GLN A 572 -22.93 6.13 31.41
C GLN A 572 -23.52 6.13 30.00
N MET A 573 -24.14 7.23 29.54
CA MET A 573 -24.67 7.30 28.17
C MET A 573 -23.54 7.33 27.14
N ILE A 574 -22.42 7.96 27.48
CA ILE A 574 -21.25 8.10 26.60
C ILE A 574 -20.70 6.73 26.20
N GLU A 575 -20.58 5.81 27.16
CA GLU A 575 -20.02 4.49 26.89
C GLU A 575 -20.95 3.64 26.01
N HIS A 576 -22.26 3.79 26.17
CA HIS A 576 -23.24 3.13 25.31
C HIS A 576 -23.18 3.68 23.87
N ASP A 577 -23.21 5.00 23.71
CA ASP A 577 -23.17 5.65 22.40
C ASP A 577 -21.82 5.43 21.70
N ALA A 578 -20.71 5.39 22.46
CA ALA A 578 -19.39 5.07 21.93
C ALA A 578 -19.33 3.64 21.37
N ARG A 579 -19.94 2.66 22.02
CA ARG A 579 -20.02 1.28 21.48
C ARG A 579 -20.81 1.22 20.18
N VAL A 580 -21.92 1.96 20.09
CA VAL A 580 -22.68 2.09 18.84
C VAL A 580 -21.82 2.74 17.75
N GLY A 581 -21.06 3.78 18.12
CA GLY A 581 -20.10 4.43 17.24
C GLY A 581 -19.04 3.48 16.69
N VAL A 582 -18.41 2.67 17.54
CA VAL A 582 -17.40 1.68 17.12
C VAL A 582 -17.97 0.73 16.06
N THR A 583 -19.14 0.15 16.32
CA THR A 583 -19.80 -0.77 15.38
C THR A 583 -20.19 -0.08 14.07
N THR A 584 -20.73 1.14 14.15
CA THR A 584 -21.22 1.89 12.97
C THR A 584 -20.08 2.32 12.05
N THR A 585 -18.93 2.68 12.63
CA THR A 585 -17.78 3.20 11.89
C THR A 585 -16.78 2.12 11.50
N GLY A 586 -16.95 0.88 11.98
CA GLY A 586 -15.96 -0.17 11.81
C GLY A 586 -14.64 0.12 12.53
N THR A 587 -14.68 0.93 13.59
CA THR A 587 -13.47 1.28 14.37
C THR A 587 -12.87 0.02 14.99
N LEU A 588 -11.55 -0.10 14.88
CA LEU A 588 -10.83 -1.21 15.50
C LEU A 588 -10.73 -1.00 17.03
N TRP A 589 -11.40 -1.88 17.78
CA TRP A 589 -11.58 -1.78 19.23
C TRP A 589 -11.11 -3.04 19.97
N LEU A 590 -10.25 -2.87 20.97
CA LEU A 590 -9.82 -3.91 21.89
C LEU A 590 -10.81 -4.08 23.05
N GLN A 591 -11.86 -4.88 22.81
CA GLN A 591 -12.87 -5.16 23.81
C GLN A 591 -12.22 -5.73 25.10
N ASN A 592 -12.48 -5.08 26.23
CA ASN A 592 -11.94 -5.35 27.58
C ASN A 592 -10.54 -4.81 27.87
N LYS A 593 -9.81 -4.29 26.87
CA LYS A 593 -8.47 -3.69 27.08
C LYS A 593 -8.47 -2.17 26.98
N GLU A 594 -9.47 -1.61 26.33
CA GLU A 594 -9.70 -0.16 26.24
C GLU A 594 -11.20 0.17 26.21
N THR A 595 -11.53 1.42 26.50
CA THR A 595 -12.91 1.93 26.36
C THR A 595 -13.27 2.18 24.90
N ALA A 596 -14.54 2.05 24.54
CA ALA A 596 -14.99 2.36 23.18
C ALA A 596 -14.70 3.83 22.81
N LYS A 597 -14.73 4.72 23.81
CA LYS A 597 -14.38 6.14 23.66
C LYS A 597 -12.93 6.36 23.24
N GLU A 598 -11.99 5.61 23.82
CA GLU A 598 -10.56 5.68 23.47
C GLU A 598 -10.32 5.19 22.05
N ALA A 599 -10.90 4.05 21.67
CA ALA A 599 -10.81 3.53 20.31
C ALA A 599 -11.33 4.53 19.27
N LEU A 600 -12.48 5.16 19.54
CA LEU A 600 -13.05 6.21 18.69
C LEU A 600 -12.18 7.47 18.62
N HIS A 601 -11.44 7.82 19.68
CA HIS A 601 -10.49 8.95 19.63
C HIS A 601 -9.36 8.67 18.64
N HIS A 602 -8.76 7.48 18.71
CA HIS A 602 -7.68 7.09 17.79
C HIS A 602 -8.15 7.04 16.33
N GLU A 603 -9.37 6.56 16.10
CA GLU A 603 -9.96 6.56 14.77
C GLU A 603 -10.21 8.00 14.27
N LEU A 604 -10.79 8.85 15.11
CA LEU A 604 -11.04 10.25 14.76
C LEU A 604 -9.73 10.98 14.42
N ASP A 605 -8.68 10.79 15.20
CA ASP A 605 -7.37 11.40 14.94
C ASP A 605 -6.83 10.98 13.56
N SER A 606 -6.93 9.70 13.22
CA SER A 606 -6.50 9.18 11.91
C SER A 606 -7.35 9.73 10.76
N LEU A 607 -8.68 9.76 10.92
CA LEU A 607 -9.60 10.30 9.93
C LEU A 607 -9.37 11.79 9.68
N MET A 608 -9.16 12.59 10.73
CA MET A 608 -8.92 14.02 10.61
C MET A 608 -7.65 14.31 9.81
N GLU A 609 -6.61 13.52 9.99
CA GLU A 609 -5.36 13.66 9.25
C GLU A 609 -5.52 13.22 7.78
N GLU A 610 -6.18 12.09 7.50
CA GLU A 610 -6.54 11.67 6.13
C GLU A 610 -7.34 12.77 5.39
N ILE A 611 -8.38 13.30 6.04
CA ILE A 611 -9.22 14.38 5.51
C ILE A 611 -8.36 15.61 5.23
N SER A 612 -7.47 16.00 6.15
CA SER A 612 -6.63 17.18 5.98
C SER A 612 -5.70 17.08 4.76
N VAL A 613 -5.16 15.89 4.50
CA VAL A 613 -4.26 15.61 3.36
C VAL A 613 -5.04 15.64 2.05
N MET A 614 -6.26 15.09 2.01
CA MET A 614 -7.02 14.91 0.78
C MET A 614 -7.92 16.09 0.40
N LYS A 615 -8.42 16.87 1.37
CA LYS A 615 -9.48 17.86 1.16
C LYS A 615 -9.16 18.89 0.08
N GLY A 616 -7.99 19.52 0.15
CA GLY A 616 -7.56 20.51 -0.83
C GLY A 616 -7.47 19.94 -2.26
N PRO A 617 -6.59 18.95 -2.49
CA PRO A 617 -6.41 18.33 -3.81
C PRO A 617 -7.71 17.79 -4.44
N THR A 618 -8.54 17.14 -3.64
CA THR A 618 -9.80 16.54 -4.10
C THR A 618 -10.81 17.61 -4.50
N SER A 619 -10.95 18.66 -3.71
CA SER A 619 -11.83 19.79 -4.04
C SER A 619 -11.43 20.48 -5.35
N VAL A 620 -10.12 20.64 -5.59
CA VAL A 620 -9.61 21.20 -6.85
C VAL A 620 -9.93 20.26 -8.02
N LEU A 621 -9.69 18.95 -7.87
CA LEU A 621 -10.00 17.96 -8.92
C LEU A 621 -11.49 17.97 -9.29
N ILE A 622 -12.39 17.93 -8.30
CA ILE A 622 -13.83 17.95 -8.50
C ILE A 622 -14.27 19.25 -9.21
N THR A 623 -13.68 20.38 -8.83
CA THR A 623 -13.93 21.68 -9.49
C THR A 623 -13.49 21.63 -10.96
N VAL A 624 -12.29 21.11 -11.22
CA VAL A 624 -11.75 20.95 -12.57
C VAL A 624 -12.57 19.98 -13.42
N ALA A 625 -13.03 18.87 -12.84
CA ALA A 625 -13.91 17.92 -13.52
C ALA A 625 -15.24 18.58 -13.93
N SER A 626 -15.82 19.39 -13.03
CA SER A 626 -17.03 20.16 -13.30
C SER A 626 -16.83 21.18 -14.43
N LEU A 627 -15.71 21.89 -14.41
CA LEU A 627 -15.34 22.84 -15.47
C LEU A 627 -15.10 22.14 -16.81
N ALA A 628 -14.40 21.00 -16.82
CA ALA A 628 -14.16 20.20 -18.02
C ALA A 628 -15.47 19.73 -18.67
N LEU A 629 -16.41 19.27 -17.85
CA LEU A 629 -17.75 18.87 -18.32
C LEU A 629 -18.51 20.07 -18.90
N GLN A 630 -18.45 21.22 -18.23
CA GLN A 630 -19.11 22.44 -18.68
C GLN A 630 -18.49 22.95 -20.00
N ASP A 631 -17.16 22.93 -20.14
CA ASP A 631 -16.44 23.27 -21.36
C ASP A 631 -16.85 22.36 -22.52
N ALA A 632 -16.94 21.05 -22.29
CA ALA A 632 -17.40 20.09 -23.30
C ALA A 632 -18.82 20.38 -23.78
N GLN A 633 -19.74 20.69 -22.85
CA GLN A 633 -21.12 21.08 -23.17
C GLN A 633 -21.18 22.39 -23.95
N PHE A 634 -20.38 23.40 -23.58
CA PHE A 634 -20.32 24.66 -24.30
C PHE A 634 -19.74 24.51 -25.70
N ALA A 635 -18.65 23.76 -25.87
CA ALA A 635 -18.07 23.51 -27.19
C ALA A 635 -19.09 22.81 -28.12
N GLN A 636 -19.84 21.85 -27.59
CA GLN A 636 -20.93 21.20 -28.32
C GLN A 636 -22.08 22.16 -28.68
N ALA A 637 -22.41 23.11 -27.80
CA ALA A 637 -23.44 24.13 -28.07
C ALA A 637 -23.00 25.19 -29.09
N VAL A 638 -21.74 25.64 -29.03
CA VAL A 638 -21.14 26.60 -29.98
C VAL A 638 -21.05 25.98 -31.37
N PHE A 639 -20.68 24.70 -31.46
CA PHE A 639 -20.73 23.95 -32.72
C PHE A 639 -22.13 23.99 -33.38
N LEU A 640 -23.20 24.03 -32.57
CA LEU A 640 -24.59 24.06 -33.07
C LEU A 640 -25.09 25.48 -33.45
N ASN A 641 -24.46 26.56 -32.97
CA ASN A 641 -24.92 27.94 -33.17
C ASN A 641 -23.73 28.91 -33.34
N VAL A 642 -23.34 29.21 -34.58
CA VAL A 642 -22.16 30.03 -34.89
C VAL A 642 -22.58 31.46 -35.27
N ASP A 643 -22.17 32.46 -34.47
CA ASP A 643 -21.52 33.71 -34.94
C ASP A 643 -21.31 34.75 -33.79
N GLU A 644 -22.08 34.73 -32.69
CA GLU A 644 -21.89 35.68 -31.56
C GLU A 644 -21.43 35.05 -30.22
N ALA A 645 -21.69 33.75 -29.98
CA ALA A 645 -21.42 33.12 -28.68
C ALA A 645 -19.94 32.86 -28.35
N GLN A 646 -19.04 32.95 -29.33
CA GLN A 646 -17.66 32.47 -29.22
C GLN A 646 -16.77 33.36 -28.32
N MET A 647 -17.01 34.67 -28.30
CA MET A 647 -16.21 35.63 -27.51
C MET A 647 -16.53 35.60 -26.01
N ASP A 648 -17.81 35.44 -25.65
CA ASP A 648 -18.24 35.35 -24.26
C ASP A 648 -17.73 34.04 -23.60
N VAL A 649 -17.72 32.94 -24.35
CA VAL A 649 -17.18 31.64 -23.90
C VAL A 649 -15.68 31.72 -23.62
N ILE A 650 -14.90 32.38 -24.49
CA ILE A 650 -13.45 32.56 -24.28
C ILE A 650 -13.18 33.40 -23.03
N THR A 651 -13.97 34.45 -22.80
CA THR A 651 -13.80 35.33 -21.63
C THR A 651 -14.11 34.58 -20.35
N TRP A 652 -15.23 33.86 -20.31
CA TRP A 652 -15.61 33.02 -19.17
C TRP A 652 -14.57 31.92 -18.88
N ARG A 653 -14.07 31.20 -19.91
CA ARG A 653 -13.04 30.16 -19.77
C ARG A 653 -11.75 30.70 -19.14
N LYS A 654 -11.33 31.93 -19.49
CA LYS A 654 -10.18 32.59 -18.88
C LYS A 654 -10.39 32.90 -17.40
N GLU A 655 -11.58 33.33 -17.00
CA GLU A 655 -11.90 33.62 -15.60
C GLU A 655 -11.96 32.33 -14.76
N ALA A 656 -12.64 31.29 -15.23
CA ALA A 656 -12.73 30.01 -14.53
C ALA A 656 -11.36 29.34 -14.34
N ILE A 657 -10.50 29.33 -15.37
CA ILE A 657 -9.14 28.80 -15.26
C ILE A 657 -8.30 29.62 -14.28
N ARG A 658 -8.48 30.94 -14.24
CA ARG A 658 -7.78 31.81 -13.30
C ARG A 658 -8.17 31.50 -11.85
N GLU A 659 -9.46 31.26 -11.57
CA GLU A 659 -9.91 30.86 -10.24
C GLU A 659 -9.30 29.53 -9.79
N VAL A 660 -9.22 28.54 -10.68
CA VAL A 660 -8.54 27.26 -10.39
C VAL A 660 -7.06 27.48 -10.08
N ILE A 661 -6.38 28.32 -10.86
CA ILE A 661 -4.96 28.63 -10.63
C ILE A 661 -4.76 29.36 -9.31
N ASP A 662 -5.55 30.38 -9.02
CA ASP A 662 -5.43 31.11 -7.75
C ASP A 662 -5.74 30.18 -6.55
N ALA A 663 -6.66 29.21 -6.70
CA ALA A 663 -6.92 28.19 -5.68
C ALA A 663 -5.74 27.22 -5.50
N MET A 664 -5.13 26.75 -6.61
CA MET A 664 -3.93 25.92 -6.58
C MET A 664 -2.72 26.65 -5.99
N ASP A 665 -2.52 27.92 -6.35
CA ASP A 665 -1.43 28.74 -5.82
C ASP A 665 -1.62 29.00 -4.32
N LYS A 666 -2.86 29.27 -3.88
CA LYS A 666 -3.19 29.38 -2.45
C LYS A 666 -2.92 28.07 -1.71
N GLN A 667 -3.25 26.93 -2.30
CA GLN A 667 -2.96 25.63 -1.70
C GLN A 667 -1.46 25.37 -1.63
N LEU A 668 -0.72 25.65 -2.70
CA LEU A 668 0.74 25.50 -2.74
C LEU A 668 1.42 26.39 -1.69
N GLN A 669 0.91 27.61 -1.50
CA GLN A 669 1.39 28.53 -0.49
C GLN A 669 1.12 28.00 0.93
N ASN A 670 -0.10 27.52 1.21
CA ASN A 670 -0.43 26.89 2.48
C ASN A 670 0.46 25.66 2.77
N GLU A 671 0.73 24.82 1.76
CA GLU A 671 1.61 23.64 1.90
C GLU A 671 3.06 24.05 2.21
N LYS A 672 3.57 25.12 1.58
CA LYS A 672 4.89 25.69 1.90
C LYS A 672 4.93 26.25 3.33
N GLU A 673 3.91 26.97 3.75
CA GLU A 673 3.81 27.54 5.10
C GLU A 673 3.76 26.44 6.17
N GLN A 674 2.97 25.39 5.95
CA GLN A 674 2.92 24.23 6.84
C GLN A 674 4.27 23.50 6.92
N LYS A 675 4.92 23.28 5.78
CA LYS A 675 6.24 22.62 5.74
C LYS A 675 7.30 23.46 6.47
N GLN A 676 7.31 24.76 6.25
CA GLN A 676 8.21 25.68 6.95
C GLN A 676 7.93 25.72 8.45
N GLU A 677 6.66 25.69 8.87
CA GLU A 677 6.31 25.62 10.30
C GLU A 677 6.75 24.30 10.94
N LEU A 678 6.64 23.17 10.22
CA LEU A 678 7.13 21.89 10.69
C LEU A 678 8.66 21.87 10.83
N GLU A 679 9.38 22.31 9.78
CA GLU A 679 10.84 22.44 9.82
C GLU A 679 11.29 23.38 10.94
N ARG A 680 10.54 24.45 11.22
CA ARG A 680 10.80 25.37 12.33
C ARG A 680 10.61 24.69 13.69
N LYS A 681 9.55 23.89 13.85
CA LYS A 681 9.34 23.12 15.10
C LYS A 681 10.47 22.14 15.32
N GLU A 682 10.84 21.36 14.30
CA GLU A 682 11.95 20.40 14.36
C GLU A 682 13.28 21.10 14.68
N GLN A 683 13.57 22.25 14.06
CA GLN A 683 14.76 23.04 14.38
C GLN A 683 14.72 23.58 15.82
N THR A 684 13.57 24.09 16.28
CA THR A 684 13.41 24.61 17.65
C THR A 684 13.56 23.49 18.68
N GLU A 685 13.06 22.29 18.39
CA GLU A 685 13.21 21.10 19.24
C GLU A 685 14.65 20.57 19.21
N ALA A 686 15.27 20.46 18.05
CA ALA A 686 16.67 20.03 17.91
C ALA A 686 17.65 21.02 18.57
N GLU A 687 17.41 22.32 18.42
CA GLU A 687 18.16 23.35 19.13
C GLU A 687 17.87 23.28 20.63
N GLY A 688 16.62 23.10 21.04
CA GLY A 688 16.24 22.85 22.43
C GLY A 688 16.99 21.65 23.05
N GLN A 689 17.08 20.53 22.32
CA GLN A 689 17.80 19.33 22.75
C GLN A 689 19.31 19.56 22.81
N ARG A 690 19.91 20.24 21.83
CA ARG A 690 21.32 20.67 21.87
C ARG A 690 21.61 21.55 23.08
N LEU A 691 20.73 22.52 23.36
CA LEU A 691 20.88 23.46 24.46
C LEU A 691 20.72 22.79 25.83
N VAL A 692 19.93 21.70 25.94
CA VAL A 692 19.83 20.90 27.17
C VAL A 692 21.13 20.11 27.45
N GLY A 693 21.90 19.75 26.42
CA GLY A 693 23.18 19.05 26.58
C GLY A 693 24.34 19.93 27.03
N ASP A 694 24.37 21.20 26.58
CA ASP A 694 25.55 22.08 26.71
C ASP A 694 25.43 23.18 27.79
N ARG A 695 24.26 23.38 28.44
CA ARG A 695 24.02 24.60 29.25
C ARG A 695 23.39 24.39 30.62
N ASP A 696 23.53 25.42 31.45
CA ASP A 696 22.91 25.51 32.77
C ASP A 696 21.37 25.40 32.66
N LYS A 697 20.75 24.70 33.61
CA LYS A 697 19.31 24.41 33.64
C LYS A 697 18.44 25.68 33.64
N ASN A 698 19.03 26.83 33.95
CA ASN A 698 18.38 28.12 34.11
C ASN A 698 18.23 28.96 32.83
N TRP A 699 18.78 28.53 31.68
CA TRP A 699 18.85 29.37 30.47
C TRP A 699 17.49 29.88 29.95
N LYS A 700 16.40 29.13 30.18
CA LYS A 700 15.05 29.53 29.79
C LYS A 700 14.50 30.64 30.69
N ILE A 701 14.83 30.62 31.97
CA ILE A 701 14.46 31.67 32.93
C ILE A 701 15.19 32.96 32.55
N GLU A 702 16.49 32.87 32.25
CA GLU A 702 17.26 34.01 31.74
C GLU A 702 16.64 34.59 30.46
N LEU A 703 16.30 33.75 29.48
CA LEU A 703 15.67 34.22 28.25
C LEU A 703 14.33 34.91 28.53
N ALA A 704 13.48 34.34 29.37
CA ALA A 704 12.19 34.92 29.72
C ALA A 704 12.33 36.27 30.46
N VAL A 705 13.35 36.44 31.29
CA VAL A 705 13.72 37.72 31.90
C VAL A 705 14.06 38.75 30.83
N GLU A 706 14.91 38.40 29.86
CA GLU A 706 15.31 39.31 28.77
C GLU A 706 14.11 39.70 27.87
N ILE A 707 13.23 38.74 27.57
CA ILE A 707 11.98 39.01 26.83
C ILE A 707 11.09 39.95 27.63
N GLY A 708 10.97 39.73 28.95
CA GLY A 708 10.17 40.58 29.83
C GLY A 708 10.71 42.00 29.93
N LEU A 709 12.02 42.17 30.07
CA LEU A 709 12.69 43.47 30.06
C LEU A 709 12.48 44.19 28.71
N ALA A 710 12.62 43.48 27.60
CA ALA A 710 12.35 44.03 26.28
C ALA A 710 10.88 44.45 26.14
N ALA A 711 9.93 43.61 26.56
CA ALA A 711 8.49 43.94 26.54
C ALA A 711 8.16 45.18 27.39
N LEU A 712 8.83 45.35 28.55
CA LEU A 712 8.72 46.54 29.40
C LEU A 712 9.27 47.82 28.73
N ALA A 713 10.19 47.71 27.77
CA ALA A 713 10.69 48.85 27.01
C ALA A 713 9.70 49.36 25.93
N ALA A 714 8.68 48.57 25.61
CA ALA A 714 7.70 48.88 24.57
C ALA A 714 6.29 49.14 25.09
N VAL A 715 6.16 49.46 26.37
CA VAL A 715 4.90 49.75 27.08
C VAL A 715 4.01 50.66 26.22
N PRO A 716 2.91 50.15 25.64
CA PRO A 716 1.97 50.96 24.89
C PRO A 716 1.45 52.16 25.71
N LYS A 717 1.41 53.31 25.04
CA LYS A 717 0.77 54.53 25.56
C LYS A 717 -0.76 54.40 25.48
N LEU A 718 -1.52 55.21 26.22
CA LEU A 718 -3.00 55.24 26.15
C LEU A 718 -3.55 55.46 24.72
N THR A 719 -2.75 56.04 23.83
CA THR A 719 -3.08 56.26 22.41
C THR A 719 -2.96 55.01 21.55
N THR A 720 -2.39 53.92 22.06
CA THR A 720 -2.17 52.68 21.32
C THR A 720 -3.49 52.07 20.83
N PRO A 721 -3.55 51.53 19.59
CA PRO A 721 -4.67 50.74 19.12
C PRO A 721 -4.98 49.57 20.05
N ILE A 722 -6.26 49.28 20.27
CA ILE A 722 -6.70 48.21 21.18
C ILE A 722 -6.15 46.84 20.75
N SER A 723 -6.09 46.61 19.44
CA SER A 723 -5.51 45.40 18.86
C SER A 723 -4.03 45.21 19.25
N GLU A 724 -3.22 46.28 19.19
CA GLU A 724 -1.81 46.23 19.62
C GLU A 724 -1.68 46.02 21.13
N ALA A 725 -2.53 46.68 21.93
CA ALA A 725 -2.53 46.50 23.38
C ALA A 725 -2.83 45.04 23.78
N ILE A 726 -3.78 44.39 23.10
CA ILE A 726 -4.11 42.97 23.33
C ILE A 726 -2.93 42.05 22.98
N LEU A 727 -2.22 42.31 21.86
CA LEU A 727 -1.04 41.53 21.48
C LEU A 727 0.08 41.65 22.52
N TRP A 728 0.36 42.87 23.00
CA TRP A 728 1.33 43.11 24.06
C TRP A 728 0.95 42.42 25.37
N ALA A 729 -0.32 42.53 25.76
CA ALA A 729 -0.81 41.92 26.99
C ALA A 729 -0.71 40.39 26.95
N ARG A 730 -0.98 39.75 25.80
CA ARG A 730 -0.72 38.32 25.63
C ARG A 730 0.74 37.95 25.90
N GLN A 731 1.69 38.68 25.31
CA GLN A 731 3.12 38.37 25.50
C GLN A 731 3.54 38.55 26.96
N ALA A 732 3.12 39.63 27.61
CA ALA A 732 3.38 39.87 29.02
C ALA A 732 2.79 38.77 29.92
N ILE A 733 1.53 38.37 29.71
CA ILE A 733 0.87 37.29 30.44
C ILE A 733 1.63 35.97 30.27
N ARG A 734 2.06 35.66 29.05
CA ARG A 734 2.81 34.44 28.75
C ARG A 734 4.14 34.38 29.50
N ILE A 735 4.89 35.49 29.51
CA ILE A 735 6.17 35.61 30.24
C ILE A 735 5.94 35.47 31.75
N VAL A 736 4.94 36.16 32.28
CA VAL A 736 4.58 36.11 33.72
C VAL A 736 4.20 34.70 34.15
N ARG A 737 3.36 34.00 33.36
CA ARG A 737 2.96 32.61 33.63
C ARG A 737 4.16 31.67 33.60
N PHE A 738 5.01 31.79 32.58
CA PHE A 738 6.23 30.99 32.46
C PHE A 738 7.16 31.18 33.65
N LEU A 739 7.52 32.43 33.99
CA LEU A 739 8.39 32.72 35.13
C LEU A 739 7.80 32.19 36.44
N ARG A 740 6.49 32.36 36.67
CA ARG A 740 5.83 31.82 37.88
C ARG A 740 5.84 30.30 37.94
N ASN A 741 5.63 29.61 36.82
CA ASN A 741 5.63 28.16 36.76
C ASN A 741 7.03 27.59 37.02
N GLU A 742 8.05 28.15 36.38
CA GLU A 742 9.44 27.73 36.56
C GLU A 742 9.96 27.97 37.98
N MET A 743 9.64 29.13 38.57
CA MET A 743 10.02 29.45 39.95
C MET A 743 9.32 28.54 40.99
N ARG A 744 8.17 27.94 40.65
CA ARG A 744 7.48 26.97 41.53
C ARG A 744 7.99 25.54 41.35
N GLY A 745 8.43 25.18 40.14
CA GLY A 745 8.83 23.81 39.78
C GLY A 745 10.29 23.47 40.08
N THR A 746 11.19 24.47 40.07
CA THR A 746 12.64 24.21 40.08
C THR A 746 13.26 24.49 41.45
N VAL A 747 13.79 23.45 42.10
CA VAL A 747 14.34 23.50 43.48
C VAL A 747 15.71 24.20 43.57
N GLN A 748 16.38 24.48 42.43
CA GLN A 748 17.72 25.06 42.38
C GLN A 748 17.86 26.11 41.26
N VAL A 749 17.18 27.25 41.38
CA VAL A 749 17.46 28.45 40.55
C VAL A 749 18.39 29.37 41.33
N ALA A 750 19.32 30.03 40.65
CA ALA A 750 20.20 31.01 41.30
C ALA A 750 19.39 32.16 41.93
N GLU A 751 19.80 32.64 43.11
CA GLU A 751 19.04 33.60 43.92
C GLU A 751 18.90 34.97 43.23
N ASP A 752 19.94 35.38 42.52
CA ASP A 752 19.99 36.60 41.70
C ASP A 752 18.98 36.53 40.54
N LEU A 753 18.99 35.42 39.79
CA LEU A 753 18.06 35.21 38.68
C LEU A 753 16.60 35.10 39.17
N THR A 754 16.38 34.50 40.34
CA THR A 754 15.06 34.44 40.98
C THR A 754 14.57 35.83 41.36
N THR A 755 15.46 36.68 41.87
CA THR A 755 15.14 38.07 42.22
C THR A 755 14.79 38.87 40.97
N GLU A 756 15.57 38.74 39.91
CA GLU A 756 15.33 39.41 38.63
C GLU A 756 14.03 38.95 37.96
N ALA A 757 13.78 37.64 37.93
CA ALA A 757 12.52 37.05 37.43
C ALA A 757 11.29 37.57 38.19
N ASN A 758 11.36 37.65 39.52
CA ASN A 758 10.28 38.20 40.33
C ASN A 758 10.07 39.69 40.07
N GLN A 759 11.15 40.45 39.91
CA GLN A 759 11.09 41.88 39.59
C GLN A 759 10.41 42.10 38.23
N VAL A 760 10.84 41.41 37.18
CA VAL A 760 10.26 41.51 35.84
C VAL A 760 8.80 41.07 35.84
N SER A 761 8.48 39.95 36.51
CA SER A 761 7.10 39.46 36.64
C SER A 761 6.18 40.47 37.33
N THR A 762 6.67 41.13 38.38
CA THR A 762 5.94 42.18 39.11
C THR A 762 5.73 43.40 38.23
N GLN A 763 6.78 43.91 37.59
CA GLN A 763 6.71 45.07 36.71
C GLN A 763 5.76 44.85 35.53
N LEU A 764 5.79 43.67 34.90
CA LEU A 764 4.85 43.32 33.84
C LEU A 764 3.41 43.26 34.36
N THR A 765 3.19 42.64 35.52
CA THR A 765 1.86 42.56 36.14
C THR A 765 1.30 43.95 36.47
N ASP A 766 2.13 44.84 37.03
CA ASP A 766 1.71 46.20 37.38
C ASP A 766 1.43 47.03 36.13
N THR A 767 2.26 46.88 35.09
CA THR A 767 2.03 47.50 33.77
C THR A 767 0.68 47.09 33.18
N LEU A 768 0.33 45.80 33.23
CA LEU A 768 -0.96 45.30 32.73
C LEU A 768 -2.15 45.88 33.53
N LYS A 769 -1.98 46.07 34.84
CA LYS A 769 -3.00 46.68 35.70
C LYS A 769 -3.22 48.17 35.43
N GLU A 770 -2.14 48.88 35.09
CA GLU A 770 -2.20 50.30 34.71
C GLU A 770 -2.89 50.50 33.36
N TRP A 771 -2.79 49.53 32.44
CA TRP A 771 -3.49 49.59 31.16
C TRP A 771 -4.95 49.23 31.30
N LYS A 772 -5.75 50.28 31.46
CA LYS A 772 -7.20 50.17 31.47
C LYS A 772 -7.76 50.35 30.07
N LEU A 773 -8.73 49.51 29.71
CA LEU A 773 -9.52 49.62 28.49
C LEU A 773 -10.98 49.91 28.83
N ALA A 774 -11.67 50.56 27.88
CA ALA A 774 -13.10 50.70 27.94
C ALA A 774 -13.73 49.36 27.55
N ALA A 775 -14.25 48.63 28.53
CA ALA A 775 -14.90 47.34 28.34
C ALA A 775 -16.23 47.31 29.12
N PRO A 776 -17.26 46.57 28.65
CA PRO A 776 -18.51 46.41 29.40
C PRO A 776 -18.25 45.79 30.77
N ALA A 777 -19.00 46.19 31.81
CA ALA A 777 -18.83 45.63 33.15
C ALA A 777 -18.92 44.08 33.14
N ALA A 778 -19.88 43.53 32.41
CA ALA A 778 -20.03 42.09 32.15
C ALA A 778 -19.37 41.66 30.83
N THR A 779 -18.04 41.82 30.71
CA THR A 779 -17.34 41.56 29.43
C THR A 779 -17.46 40.10 29.01
N ARG A 780 -17.36 39.16 29.95
CA ARG A 780 -17.55 37.73 29.67
C ARG A 780 -18.90 37.41 29.00
N GLU A 781 -20.01 37.85 29.57
CA GLU A 781 -21.35 37.58 28.99
C GLU A 781 -21.56 38.31 27.66
N TRP A 782 -21.03 39.52 27.55
CA TRP A 782 -21.08 40.30 26.31
C TRP A 782 -20.28 39.64 25.16
N ALA A 783 -19.12 39.08 25.45
CA ALA A 783 -18.24 38.47 24.44
C ALA A 783 -18.67 37.05 24.03
N LYS A 784 -19.42 36.31 24.87
CA LYS A 784 -19.90 34.95 24.57
C LYS A 784 -20.70 34.87 23.27
N SER A 785 -21.56 35.85 23.01
CA SER A 785 -22.44 35.89 21.83
C SER A 785 -21.82 36.55 20.61
N LYS A 786 -20.56 37.02 20.69
CA LYS A 786 -19.91 37.81 19.65
C LYS A 786 -18.78 37.05 18.95
N THR A 787 -18.59 37.34 17.67
CA THR A 787 -17.41 36.92 16.93
C THR A 787 -16.17 37.69 17.43
N PRO A 788 -14.95 37.16 17.22
CA PRO A 788 -13.73 37.88 17.57
C PRO A 788 -13.64 39.30 17.01
N ALA A 789 -14.04 39.48 15.73
CA ALA A 789 -14.08 40.79 15.09
C ALA A 789 -15.08 41.75 15.76
N GLN A 790 -16.28 41.26 16.11
CA GLN A 790 -17.30 42.05 16.82
C GLN A 790 -16.85 42.46 18.23
N VAL A 791 -16.06 41.63 18.91
CA VAL A 791 -15.48 41.97 20.22
C VAL A 791 -14.47 43.10 20.05
N ILE A 792 -13.54 43.01 19.09
CA ILE A 792 -12.54 44.05 18.82
C ILE A 792 -13.23 45.37 18.46
N GLN A 793 -14.18 45.33 17.52
CA GLN A 793 -14.94 46.49 17.09
C GLN A 793 -15.70 47.14 18.25
N GLY A 794 -16.37 46.35 19.09
CA GLY A 794 -17.10 46.87 20.23
C GLY A 794 -16.21 47.54 21.29
N LEU A 795 -15.00 47.03 21.53
CA LEU A 795 -14.02 47.70 22.39
C LEU A 795 -13.55 49.04 21.79
N VAL A 796 -13.35 49.10 20.46
CA VAL A 796 -12.98 50.33 19.74
C VAL A 796 -14.10 51.36 19.82
N GLU A 797 -15.35 50.95 19.62
CA GLU A 797 -16.54 51.81 19.72
C GLU A 797 -16.71 52.39 21.13
N LEU A 798 -16.47 51.59 22.17
CA LEU A 798 -16.50 52.06 23.56
C LEU A 798 -15.42 53.12 23.82
N LYS A 799 -14.20 52.91 23.31
CA LYS A 799 -13.11 53.89 23.39
C LYS A 799 -13.48 55.20 22.66
N ASN A 800 -14.02 55.09 21.44
CA ASN A 800 -14.40 56.24 20.61
C ASN A 800 -15.61 57.01 21.18
N SER A 801 -16.48 56.33 21.92
CA SER A 801 -17.63 56.95 22.60
C SER A 801 -17.25 57.70 23.88
N GLY A 802 -15.97 57.78 24.22
CA GLY A 802 -15.48 58.47 25.41
C GLY A 802 -15.79 57.74 26.73
N VAL A 803 -16.12 56.44 26.67
CA VAL A 803 -16.30 55.63 27.88
C VAL A 803 -14.96 55.56 28.61
N LYS A 804 -14.96 55.90 29.90
CA LYS A 804 -13.73 55.90 30.69
C LYS A 804 -13.13 54.48 30.74
N PRO A 805 -11.82 54.31 30.48
CA PRO A 805 -11.16 53.03 30.62
C PRO A 805 -11.10 52.64 32.10
N THR A 806 -11.87 51.64 32.49
CA THR A 806 -11.97 51.19 33.89
C THR A 806 -11.40 49.80 34.13
N LYS A 807 -11.36 48.94 33.10
CA LYS A 807 -10.99 47.54 33.24
C LYS A 807 -9.52 47.30 32.85
N PRO A 808 -8.67 46.81 33.77
CA PRO A 808 -7.33 46.33 33.46
C PRO A 808 -7.29 45.33 32.30
N ILE A 809 -6.23 45.35 31.50
CA ILE A 809 -6.14 44.49 30.30
C ILE A 809 -5.87 43.03 30.65
N ASP A 810 -5.19 42.75 31.78
CA ASP A 810 -5.03 41.39 32.30
C ASP A 810 -6.38 40.80 32.69
N GLU A 811 -7.19 41.55 33.44
CA GLU A 811 -8.57 41.17 33.80
C GLU A 811 -9.43 40.92 32.54
N LEU A 812 -9.31 41.78 31.53
CA LEU A 812 -9.99 41.59 30.25
C LEU A 812 -9.57 40.28 29.54
N ILE A 813 -8.26 40.01 29.46
CA ILE A 813 -7.77 38.78 28.81
C ILE A 813 -8.19 37.55 29.60
N GLU A 814 -8.14 37.58 30.92
CA GLU A 814 -8.60 36.47 31.77
C GLU A 814 -10.10 36.18 31.57
N GLU A 815 -10.95 37.22 31.49
CA GLU A 815 -12.38 37.04 31.20
C GLU A 815 -12.65 36.45 29.81
N LEU A 816 -11.89 36.87 28.80
CA LEU A 816 -11.99 36.35 27.43
C LEU A 816 -11.40 34.93 27.32
N GLU A 817 -10.36 34.63 28.08
CA GLU A 817 -9.73 33.31 28.13
C GLU A 817 -10.67 32.27 28.77
N ALA A 818 -11.54 32.71 29.69
CA ALA A 818 -12.56 31.89 30.34
C ALA A 818 -13.77 31.56 29.44
N ILE A 819 -13.79 32.00 28.18
CA ILE A 819 -14.83 31.66 27.20
C ILE A 819 -14.24 30.64 26.23
N ASP A 820 -14.64 29.38 26.35
CA ASP A 820 -14.32 28.39 25.33
C ASP A 820 -15.09 28.72 24.05
N VAL A 821 -14.35 28.94 22.98
CA VAL A 821 -14.85 28.91 21.62
C VAL A 821 -14.84 27.45 21.22
N PRO A 822 -15.98 26.87 20.83
CA PRO A 822 -15.98 25.56 20.20
C PRO A 822 -14.94 25.63 19.07
N VAL A 823 -13.88 24.82 19.15
CA VAL A 823 -13.02 24.61 18.00
C VAL A 823 -13.98 24.01 16.98
N THR A 824 -14.44 24.84 16.04
CA THR A 824 -15.00 24.34 14.80
C THR A 824 -13.90 23.44 14.27
N VAL A 825 -14.14 22.13 14.37
CA VAL A 825 -13.32 21.09 13.76
C VAL A 825 -12.98 21.61 12.36
N PRO A 826 -11.72 21.53 11.89
CA PRO A 826 -11.39 21.95 10.53
C PRO A 826 -12.30 21.18 9.57
N GLY A 827 -13.30 21.89 9.07
CA GLY A 827 -14.64 21.37 8.84
C GLY A 827 -15.64 22.53 9.00
N ASN A 828 -15.41 23.59 8.22
CA ASN A 828 -16.39 24.64 8.02
C ASN A 828 -17.69 23.97 7.56
N GLU A 829 -18.82 24.23 8.21
CA GLU A 829 -20.13 23.83 7.68
C GLU A 829 -20.35 24.39 6.26
N GLU A 830 -19.67 25.49 5.90
CA GLU A 830 -19.65 26.03 4.53
C GLU A 830 -18.80 25.21 3.54
N ASP A 831 -17.69 24.60 3.97
CA ASP A 831 -16.75 23.90 3.09
C ASP A 831 -17.04 22.40 2.98
N ASP A 832 -17.58 21.76 4.02
CA ASP A 832 -17.94 20.34 3.99
C ASP A 832 -19.22 20.14 3.16
N GLY A 833 -20.19 21.04 3.30
CA GLY A 833 -21.33 21.12 2.40
C GLY A 833 -20.92 21.51 0.96
N HIS A 834 -19.72 22.07 0.74
CA HIS A 834 -19.25 22.42 -0.60
C HIS A 834 -18.85 21.16 -1.39
N ILE A 835 -18.17 20.18 -0.78
CA ILE A 835 -17.77 18.95 -1.49
C ILE A 835 -18.99 18.11 -1.87
N GLU A 836 -19.92 17.91 -0.94
CA GLU A 836 -21.18 17.20 -1.21
C GLU A 836 -21.98 17.91 -2.31
N LYS A 837 -22.16 19.24 -2.22
CA LYS A 837 -22.82 20.02 -3.29
C LYS A 837 -22.05 19.97 -4.62
N LEU A 838 -20.73 19.88 -4.61
CA LEU A 838 -19.94 19.77 -5.84
C LEU A 838 -20.07 18.38 -6.47
N LEU A 839 -20.11 17.31 -5.67
CA LEU A 839 -20.35 15.94 -6.14
C LEU A 839 -21.78 15.82 -6.68
N GLU A 840 -22.78 16.30 -5.93
CA GLU A 840 -24.17 16.37 -6.40
C GLU A 840 -24.28 17.20 -7.68
N LYS A 841 -23.55 18.32 -7.80
CA LYS A 841 -23.48 19.10 -9.05
C LYS A 841 -22.87 18.29 -10.20
N LEU A 842 -21.74 17.63 -9.98
CA LEU A 842 -21.14 16.73 -10.98
C LEU A 842 -22.14 15.69 -11.48
N GLU A 843 -23.00 15.19 -10.59
CA GLU A 843 -24.07 14.24 -10.92
C GLU A 843 -25.32 14.89 -11.54
N SER A 844 -25.60 16.17 -11.26
CA SER A 844 -26.89 16.83 -11.58
C SER A 844 -26.84 17.99 -12.58
N ILE A 845 -25.67 18.42 -13.07
CA ILE A 845 -25.56 19.67 -13.86
C ILE A 845 -26.35 19.61 -15.20
N ARG A 846 -27.42 20.42 -15.24
CA ARG A 846 -27.74 21.45 -16.26
C ARG A 846 -27.89 22.78 -15.53
N VAL A 847 -26.92 23.71 -15.54
CA VAL A 847 -27.06 24.95 -14.73
C VAL A 847 -26.36 26.21 -15.32
N PRO A 848 -26.99 27.41 -15.21
CA PRO A 848 -26.45 28.74 -15.50
C PRO A 848 -25.58 29.37 -14.39
N ILE A 849 -24.84 30.44 -14.73
CA ILE A 849 -23.67 30.98 -14.02
C ILE A 849 -23.97 32.30 -13.27
N GLY A 850 -23.33 32.50 -12.11
CA GLY A 850 -23.13 33.79 -11.44
C GLY A 850 -21.81 33.82 -10.63
N ILE A 851 -21.08 34.94 -10.67
CA ILE A 851 -19.67 35.09 -10.21
C ILE A 851 -19.56 36.13 -9.07
N PRO A 852 -18.71 35.92 -8.04
CA PRO A 852 -18.20 36.96 -7.14
C PRO A 852 -16.68 37.25 -7.29
N LYS A 853 -16.27 38.46 -6.92
CA LYS A 853 -14.95 39.09 -7.17
C LYS A 853 -13.87 38.73 -6.14
N GLN A 854 -12.62 38.65 -6.64
CA GLN A 854 -11.37 38.35 -5.91
C GLN A 854 -10.64 39.57 -5.33
N THR A 855 -9.76 39.30 -4.35
CA THR A 855 -8.64 40.15 -3.93
C THR A 855 -7.41 39.28 -3.59
N ARG A 856 -6.20 39.73 -3.94
CA ARG A 856 -4.91 39.05 -3.68
C ARG A 856 -4.24 39.57 -2.41
N LEU A 857 -3.49 38.70 -1.73
CA LEU A 857 -2.74 38.96 -0.49
C LEU A 857 -1.23 39.13 -0.76
N PRO A 858 -0.52 40.00 -0.01
CA PRO A 858 0.93 40.13 -0.09
C PRO A 858 1.69 39.26 0.93
N GLU A 859 2.97 39.05 0.64
CA GLU A 859 3.90 38.14 1.30
C GLU A 859 4.33 38.67 2.68
N LEU A 860 4.25 37.82 3.72
CA LEU A 860 4.47 38.21 5.10
C LEU A 860 5.88 37.94 5.62
N ALA A 861 6.33 38.83 6.51
CA ALA A 861 7.69 38.89 7.03
C ALA A 861 8.07 37.85 8.11
N HIS A 862 7.32 36.75 8.27
CA HIS A 862 7.63 35.66 9.23
C HIS A 862 8.51 34.54 8.67
N LEU A 863 9.00 34.69 7.43
CA LEU A 863 9.78 33.69 6.69
C LEU A 863 11.29 33.67 7.00
N ARG A 864 11.74 34.16 8.17
CA ARG A 864 13.17 34.12 8.55
C ARG A 864 13.44 32.97 9.52
N ALA A 865 14.54 32.25 9.30
CA ALA A 865 15.03 31.25 10.23
C ALA A 865 15.29 31.90 11.61
N PRO A 866 15.02 31.19 12.73
CA PRO A 866 15.28 31.71 14.07
C PRO A 866 16.76 32.10 14.22
N ARG A 867 17.04 33.22 14.88
CA ARG A 867 18.38 33.58 15.33
C ARG A 867 18.86 32.55 16.34
N ASP A 868 20.16 32.27 16.33
CA ASP A 868 20.75 31.49 17.41
C ASP A 868 20.50 32.21 18.76
N TYR A 869 20.42 31.44 19.83
CA TYR A 869 20.10 31.96 21.16
C TYR A 869 20.95 33.17 21.60
N GLN A 870 22.24 33.20 21.31
CA GLN A 870 23.11 34.29 21.77
C GLN A 870 22.82 35.57 21.00
N ALA A 871 22.63 35.46 19.68
CA ALA A 871 22.18 36.57 18.86
C ALA A 871 20.80 37.08 19.29
N LEU A 872 19.88 36.17 19.63
CA LEU A 872 18.55 36.51 20.14
C LEU A 872 18.63 37.28 21.47
N ARG A 873 19.43 36.82 22.43
CA ARG A 873 19.63 37.53 23.71
C ARG A 873 20.27 38.89 23.53
N GLN A 874 21.30 39.01 22.69
CA GLN A 874 21.93 40.30 22.42
C GLN A 874 20.93 41.28 21.79
N ALA A 875 20.09 40.80 20.87
CA ALA A 875 19.03 41.61 20.27
C ALA A 875 17.98 42.03 21.32
N LEU A 876 17.56 41.13 22.21
CA LEU A 876 16.61 41.46 23.29
C LEU A 876 17.20 42.46 24.29
N ARG A 877 18.45 42.31 24.71
CA ARG A 877 19.15 43.27 25.58
C ARG A 877 19.27 44.64 24.95
N TRP A 878 19.65 44.66 23.67
CA TRP A 878 19.73 45.89 22.92
C TRP A 878 18.36 46.56 22.83
N ALA A 879 17.31 45.79 22.54
CA ALA A 879 15.96 46.30 22.47
C ALA A 879 15.42 46.77 23.84
N ALA A 880 15.77 46.09 24.93
CA ALA A 880 15.45 46.53 26.29
C ALA A 880 16.13 47.87 26.66
N SER A 881 17.26 48.19 26.02
CA SER A 881 18.01 49.45 26.27
C SER A 881 17.45 50.66 25.52
N ILE A 882 16.50 50.47 24.60
CA ILE A 882 15.97 51.53 23.75
C ILE A 882 14.44 51.59 23.91
N PRO A 883 13.83 52.78 24.11
CA PRO A 883 12.38 52.90 24.08
C PRO A 883 11.83 52.55 22.70
N HIS A 884 10.96 51.55 22.61
CA HIS A 884 10.30 51.16 21.37
C HIS A 884 8.88 51.73 21.31
N HIS A 885 8.46 52.17 20.13
CA HIS A 885 7.05 52.46 19.90
C HIS A 885 6.27 51.15 19.75
N SER A 886 5.03 51.10 20.24
CA SER A 886 4.19 49.90 20.13
C SER A 886 3.90 49.47 18.69
N SER A 887 4.25 50.29 17.69
CA SER A 887 4.12 50.02 16.25
C SER A 887 5.42 49.60 15.58
N ASP A 888 6.53 49.48 16.32
CA ASP A 888 7.82 49.03 15.79
C ASP A 888 7.73 47.57 15.34
N VAL A 889 7.71 47.37 14.02
CA VAL A 889 7.49 46.07 13.39
C VAL A 889 8.67 45.13 13.62
N GLU A 890 9.91 45.63 13.61
CA GLU A 890 11.10 44.79 13.83
C GLU A 890 11.21 44.37 15.29
N PHE A 891 10.85 45.26 16.21
CA PHE A 891 10.79 44.93 17.63
C PHE A 891 9.70 43.88 17.94
N LYS A 892 8.50 44.01 17.36
CA LYS A 892 7.44 43.00 17.49
C LYS A 892 7.88 41.63 16.99
N LYS A 893 8.57 41.58 15.86
CA LYS A 893 9.13 40.34 15.30
C LYS A 893 10.12 39.70 16.26
N LEU A 894 11.02 40.50 16.85
CA LEU A 894 11.99 40.03 17.83
C LEU A 894 11.31 39.42 19.07
N ILE A 895 10.26 40.04 19.59
CA ILE A 895 9.51 39.50 20.75
C ILE A 895 8.75 38.22 20.41
N GLU A 896 8.08 38.15 19.25
CA GLU A 896 7.39 36.94 18.79
C GLU A 896 8.36 35.78 18.53
N GLU A 897 9.50 36.07 17.91
CA GLU A 897 10.60 35.11 17.71
C GLU A 897 11.10 34.57 19.04
N ALA A 898 11.38 35.44 20.01
CA ALA A 898 11.86 35.03 21.32
C ALA A 898 10.82 34.26 22.13
N ALA A 899 9.56 34.66 22.07
CA ALA A 899 8.47 33.99 22.75
C ALA A 899 8.21 32.57 22.20
N ALA A 900 8.66 32.23 20.98
CA ALA A 900 8.57 30.88 20.45
C ALA A 900 9.40 29.85 21.25
N TYR A 901 10.44 30.28 21.97
CA TYR A 901 11.25 29.44 22.85
C TYR A 901 10.59 29.16 24.21
N LEU A 902 9.49 29.84 24.53
CA LEU A 902 8.72 29.58 25.75
C LEU A 902 7.70 28.46 25.53
N PRO A 903 7.44 27.60 26.53
CA PRO A 903 6.40 26.58 26.47
C PRO A 903 5.02 27.13 26.04
N THR A 904 4.27 26.35 25.26
CA THR A 904 2.96 26.76 24.72
C THR A 904 1.83 26.72 25.75
N ASP A 905 1.99 25.96 26.83
CA ASP A 905 1.05 25.88 27.97
C ASP A 905 1.06 27.15 28.84
N CYS A 906 2.09 27.99 28.69
CA CYS A 906 2.17 29.30 29.34
C CYS A 906 1.40 30.40 28.58
N ASP A 907 0.97 30.15 27.34
CA ASP A 907 0.20 31.09 26.53
C ASP A 907 -1.28 31.12 26.97
N ILE A 908 -2.08 32.01 26.37
CA ILE A 908 -3.54 31.98 26.52
C ILE A 908 -4.11 30.68 25.91
N LYS A 909 -5.12 30.09 26.56
CA LYS A 909 -5.77 28.84 26.12
C LYS A 909 -6.15 28.89 24.64
N ARG A 910 -5.68 27.92 23.84
CA ARG A 910 -5.95 27.84 22.38
C ARG A 910 -7.43 27.75 22.03
N THR A 911 -8.23 27.16 22.92
CA THR A 911 -9.69 27.04 22.75
C THR A 911 -10.44 28.31 23.15
N SER A 912 -9.76 29.34 23.64
CA SER A 912 -10.45 30.49 24.22
C SER A 912 -10.81 31.60 23.23
N LYS A 913 -11.76 32.46 23.62
CA LYS A 913 -12.12 33.66 22.87
C LYS A 913 -10.95 34.64 22.77
N ALA A 914 -10.12 34.72 23.81
CA ALA A 914 -8.90 35.53 23.78
C ALA A 914 -7.95 35.09 22.64
N PHE A 915 -7.73 33.79 22.48
CA PHE A 915 -6.89 33.25 21.40
C PHE A 915 -7.48 33.52 20.02
N ALA A 916 -8.80 33.34 19.87
CA ALA A 916 -9.51 33.65 18.62
C ALA A 916 -9.43 35.14 18.24
N ILE A 917 -9.48 36.05 19.23
CA ILE A 917 -9.29 37.50 19.03
C ILE A 917 -7.88 37.82 18.56
N VAL A 918 -6.86 37.23 19.17
CA VAL A 918 -5.47 37.38 18.73
C VAL A 918 -5.28 36.88 17.29
N GLY A 919 -5.92 35.76 16.94
CA GLY A 919 -5.94 35.25 15.57
C GLY A 919 -6.59 36.21 14.58
N GLN A 920 -7.71 36.84 14.95
CA GLN A 920 -8.37 37.85 14.12
C GLN A 920 -7.50 39.08 13.91
N ILE A 921 -6.89 39.61 14.98
CA ILE A 921 -5.98 40.77 14.91
C ILE A 921 -4.84 40.52 13.93
N ARG A 922 -4.26 39.30 13.96
CA ARG A 922 -3.20 38.91 13.04
C ARG A 922 -3.69 38.87 11.59
N ARG A 923 -4.86 38.27 11.33
CA ARG A 923 -5.47 38.24 9.98
C ARG A 923 -5.75 39.65 9.44
N ASP A 924 -6.28 40.54 10.27
CA ASP A 924 -6.59 41.92 9.85
C ASP A 924 -5.30 42.71 9.55
N ALA A 925 -4.23 42.50 10.32
CA ALA A 925 -2.92 43.11 10.06
C ALA A 925 -2.30 42.60 8.75
N VAL A 926 -2.52 41.33 8.40
CA VAL A 926 -2.10 40.72 7.14
C VAL A 926 -2.88 41.28 5.96
N ALA A 927 -4.20 41.46 6.11
CA ALA A 927 -5.06 41.99 5.05
C ALA A 927 -4.85 43.51 4.80
N ALA A 928 -4.35 44.23 5.79
CA ALA A 928 -4.06 45.67 5.69
C ALA A 928 -2.66 45.99 5.17
N ALA A 929 -1.73 45.02 5.25
CA ALA A 929 -0.41 45.08 4.62
C ALA A 929 -0.52 44.71 3.13
#